data_AF-A0A1V9ZXH5-F1
#
_entry.id   AF-A0A1V9ZXH5-F1
#
_cell.length_a   1.000
_cell.length_b   1.000
_cell.length_c   1.000
_cell.angle_alpha   90.00
_cell.angle_beta   90.00
_cell.angle_gamma   90.00
#
_symmetry.space_group_name_H-M   'P 1'
#
loop_
_entity.id
_entity.type
_entity.pdbx_description
1 polymer ?
#
loop_
_entity_poly.entity_id
_entity_poly.type
_entity_poly.pdbx_seq_one_letter_code
_entity_poly.pdbx_strand_id
1 'polypeptide(L)'
;MTTSFEATAIRRFQELLRIPTVSGNGPKGAYQDCANWLVTYLNELGLTSKVISPLAGKPIVLSTWEGKDPKLPGILLNSHYDVVPVMKESWKYEPFGAEIREDGMIIARGTQDMKSVCVQYVEALRLLKESGFTPARNIHLCFVPDEEIGGIDGMGELLKSEEFKALQPIAIALDEGLANPTEKFTVFYGERTPWWIYVKAEGPTGHGSRFIENTATSKLITICNKALAFRAEQEKALGASCGCKHGDMKKKKLGDVTTINLTMLKSGVSTDGGNTYALNVIPTEATAGFDIRISPNTDLSEFQNMLDQWCEAEGVSWKYAIRPLHQHHITSVDEKTNPLCHRFMETCKELGMEMELEVFPAATDSRFLRQLGIPALGFSPMNNTEILLHEHNEMLHKNTFVQDLRWSILHYDSMWRLCSPLIRALGSRHSTTMVCTPIYYVNARPHLGHLHSTVMADALSRWFKLRGDKTLFTTGTDEHGLKVQQAAERAGKDTKEFCDDVAATFQAMCTRGNIDYDRFVRTTEPDHKVAVENFWKTLIEKDAIYLGEHEAWYCVSDETFLTEMQVESVDGKMISKESGHPVELVKEENYKFRLSAFQNVLLEWLDANPDVIQPKSRFNEVRSMVQSGLHDVSVSRLREKIQWAIPVPGDANHSVYVWLDALSNYLTCAGYPNSPNFNQTWPPNYHIVGKDIIKFHAIYWPAFLYAANLELPKRIVAHAHWTVNNVKMSKSLGNVVDPNTIIDTFGVDAVRYFLLREGVLTDDGDFNEELLKNRVNSEVADTLGNLVIRSTTLAFLPNGEIPAAGDYSEEDKKLIEGMNDMVDATQTYFEKPDFSMAIRSVIFYLHDINRYFSNNEPWVAAKELKTPENLTPEEIKHKKQFIANTMYISMEAARISALLLSPVIPETSQGILDYMNVPMEQRTLAHAKFNQSQYGPIKNAKSKTKFVPFQKLG
;
A
#
# COMPACT_ATOMS: atom_id res chain seq x y z
N MET A 1 10.78 17.71 3.32
CA MET A 1 10.80 18.51 4.56
C MET A 1 10.02 17.75 5.62
N THR A 2 10.62 17.52 6.78
CA THR A 2 10.03 16.78 7.91
C THR A 2 8.80 17.52 8.44
N THR A 3 7.66 16.84 8.60
CA THR A 3 6.44 17.47 9.15
C THR A 3 6.64 17.87 10.62
N SER A 4 5.85 18.81 11.15
CA SER A 4 5.94 19.24 12.56
C SER A 4 5.80 18.08 13.55
N PHE A 5 5.01 17.06 13.20
CA PHE A 5 4.84 15.84 13.97
C PHE A 5 6.12 15.00 14.00
N GLU A 6 6.72 14.75 12.84
CA GLU A 6 7.91 13.92 12.68
C GLU A 6 9.11 14.53 13.41
N ALA A 7 9.26 15.86 13.33
CA ALA A 7 10.28 16.57 14.06
C ALA A 7 10.12 16.40 15.58
N THR A 8 8.87 16.35 16.07
CA THR A 8 8.57 16.12 17.49
C THR A 8 8.90 14.69 17.90
N ALA A 9 8.47 13.70 17.12
CA ALA A 9 8.75 12.28 17.40
C ALA A 9 10.26 11.98 17.39
N ILE A 10 10.99 12.50 16.39
CA ILE A 10 12.45 12.38 16.32
C ILE A 10 13.10 13.06 17.53
N ARG A 11 12.64 14.24 17.93
CA ARG A 11 13.16 14.92 19.13
C ARG A 11 12.92 14.10 20.40
N ARG A 12 11.71 13.56 20.60
CA ARG A 12 11.39 12.68 21.74
C ARG A 12 12.26 11.44 21.76
N PHE A 13 12.53 10.88 20.60
CA PHE A 13 13.46 9.76 20.47
C PHE A 13 14.89 10.14 20.86
N GLN A 14 15.41 11.27 20.39
CA GLN A 14 16.71 11.78 20.83
C GLN A 14 16.76 12.05 22.34
N GLU A 15 15.68 12.57 22.93
CA GLU A 15 15.57 12.81 24.38
C GLU A 15 15.70 11.49 25.17
N LEU A 16 14.97 10.44 24.78
CA LEU A 16 15.03 9.13 25.45
C LEU A 16 16.40 8.44 25.27
N LEU A 17 17.00 8.54 24.08
CA LEU A 17 18.34 8.01 23.79
C LEU A 17 19.43 8.63 24.66
N ARG A 18 19.27 9.90 25.05
CA ARG A 18 20.23 10.61 25.93
C ARG A 18 20.19 10.18 27.39
N ILE A 19 19.19 9.40 27.81
CA ILE A 19 19.10 8.88 29.18
C ILE A 19 19.89 7.56 29.26
N PRO A 20 21.06 7.48 29.93
CA PRO A 20 21.95 6.32 29.85
C PRO A 20 21.50 5.19 30.80
N THR A 21 20.45 4.46 30.40
CA THR A 21 19.87 3.31 31.10
C THR A 21 20.71 2.05 30.93
N VAL A 22 22.02 2.14 31.20
CA VAL A 22 22.96 1.03 31.03
C VAL A 22 22.70 -0.06 32.07
N SER A 23 22.45 -1.29 31.61
CA SER A 23 22.08 -2.43 32.47
C SER A 23 23.12 -2.76 33.53
N GLY A 24 24.40 -2.63 33.20
CA GLY A 24 25.51 -2.82 34.15
C GLY A 24 25.54 -1.84 35.33
N ASN A 25 24.89 -0.69 35.24
CA ASN A 25 24.78 0.27 36.36
C ASN A 25 23.64 -0.12 37.33
N GLY A 26 22.71 -0.96 36.86
CA GLY A 26 21.59 -1.49 37.63
C GLY A 26 20.76 -0.40 38.33
N PRO A 27 20.28 -0.67 39.56
CA PRO A 27 19.43 0.24 40.33
C PRO A 27 20.01 1.63 40.63
N LYS A 28 21.33 1.82 40.45
CA LYS A 28 22.02 3.09 40.68
C LYS A 28 22.18 3.92 39.39
N GLY A 29 21.75 3.38 38.25
CA GLY A 29 21.79 4.06 36.95
C GLY A 29 20.58 4.98 36.72
N ALA A 30 20.39 5.37 35.46
CA ALA A 30 19.36 6.34 35.05
C ALA A 30 17.96 5.72 34.85
N TYR A 31 17.66 4.59 35.48
CA TYR A 31 16.36 3.91 35.32
C TYR A 31 15.20 4.76 35.83
N GLN A 32 15.38 5.43 36.98
CA GLN A 32 14.37 6.32 37.53
C GLN A 32 14.13 7.55 36.65
N ASP A 33 15.20 8.11 36.06
CA ASP A 33 15.08 9.25 35.15
C ASP A 33 14.30 8.87 33.89
N CYS A 34 14.56 7.68 33.34
CA CYS A 34 13.82 7.13 32.21
C CYS A 34 12.33 6.92 32.53
N ALA A 35 12.04 6.28 33.67
CA ALA A 35 10.66 6.06 34.12
C ALA A 35 9.92 7.39 34.32
N ASN A 36 10.56 8.40 34.91
CA ASN A 36 9.99 9.74 35.07
C ASN A 36 9.72 10.42 33.72
N TRP A 37 10.61 10.26 32.75
CA TRP A 37 10.43 10.80 31.39
C TRP A 37 9.24 10.13 30.70
N LEU A 38 9.13 8.80 30.76
CA LEU A 38 8.02 8.04 30.18
C LEU A 38 6.68 8.42 30.82
N VAL A 39 6.62 8.51 32.15
CA VAL A 39 5.42 8.96 32.88
C VAL A 39 5.01 10.37 32.47
N THR A 40 5.97 11.29 32.38
CA THR A 40 5.71 12.66 31.91
C THR A 40 5.09 12.62 30.53
N TYR A 41 5.68 11.83 29.63
CA TYR A 41 5.21 11.76 28.26
C TYR A 41 3.81 11.12 28.14
N LEU A 42 3.54 10.04 28.85
CA LEU A 42 2.22 9.41 28.87
C LEU A 42 1.13 10.31 29.49
N ASN A 43 1.48 11.07 30.53
CA ASN A 43 0.57 12.05 31.14
C ASN A 43 0.21 13.20 30.17
N GLU A 44 1.13 13.64 29.31
CA GLU A 44 0.84 14.62 28.25
C GLU A 44 -0.24 14.11 27.28
N LEU A 45 -0.38 12.79 27.12
CA LEU A 45 -1.43 12.15 26.30
C LEU A 45 -2.75 11.92 27.06
N GLY A 46 -2.84 12.39 28.30
CA GLY A 46 -3.97 12.14 29.19
C GLY A 46 -4.12 10.66 29.54
N LEU A 47 -3.04 9.89 29.56
CA LEU A 47 -3.03 8.52 30.07
C LEU A 47 -2.56 8.52 31.51
N THR A 48 -3.25 7.78 32.38
CA THR A 48 -2.80 7.61 33.76
C THR A 48 -1.72 6.54 33.79
N SER A 49 -0.55 6.89 34.33
CA SER A 49 0.56 5.95 34.50
C SER A 49 0.78 5.58 35.97
N LYS A 50 1.12 4.32 36.21
CA LYS A 50 1.54 3.80 37.51
C LYS A 50 2.98 3.31 37.38
N VAL A 51 3.84 3.76 38.29
CA VAL A 51 5.20 3.24 38.43
C VAL A 51 5.19 2.22 39.55
N ILE A 52 5.64 1.00 39.27
CA ILE A 52 5.89 -0.02 40.27
C ILE A 52 7.39 -0.31 40.33
N SER A 53 7.88 -0.80 41.46
CA SER A 53 9.28 -1.21 41.58
C SER A 53 9.35 -2.48 42.42
N PRO A 54 9.04 -3.65 41.82
CA PRO A 54 9.10 -4.93 42.53
C PRO A 54 10.45 -5.14 43.21
N LEU A 55 11.52 -4.68 42.56
CA LEU A 55 12.84 -4.50 43.15
C LEU A 55 13.20 -3.00 43.22
N ALA A 56 13.76 -2.58 44.36
CA ALA A 56 14.14 -1.19 44.57
C ALA A 56 15.12 -0.70 43.49
N GLY A 57 14.79 0.44 42.86
CA GLY A 57 15.57 1.07 41.79
C GLY A 57 15.45 0.42 40.40
N LYS A 58 14.54 -0.54 40.23
CA LYS A 58 14.11 -1.06 38.91
C LYS A 58 12.63 -0.68 38.66
N PRO A 59 12.34 0.59 38.33
CA PRO A 59 10.98 1.04 38.08
C PRO A 59 10.40 0.43 36.81
N ILE A 60 9.13 0.09 36.83
CA ILE A 60 8.35 -0.40 35.69
C ILE A 60 7.20 0.57 35.49
N VAL A 61 7.02 1.06 34.28
CA VAL A 61 5.96 2.01 33.95
C VAL A 61 4.81 1.24 33.29
N LEU A 62 3.65 1.25 33.95
CA LEU A 62 2.40 0.71 33.42
C LEU A 62 1.44 1.84 33.10
N SER A 63 0.76 1.76 31.97
CA SER A 63 -0.33 2.68 31.64
C SER A 63 -1.42 1.98 30.85
N THR A 64 -2.66 2.44 30.96
CA THR A 64 -3.78 1.85 30.24
C THR A 64 -4.57 2.94 29.54
N TRP A 65 -4.81 2.75 28.24
CA TRP A 65 -5.85 3.44 27.51
C TRP A 65 -7.12 2.59 27.53
N GLU A 66 -8.12 3.05 28.30
CA GLU A 66 -9.39 2.37 28.41
C GLU A 66 -10.14 2.34 27.07
N GLY A 67 -10.63 1.14 26.72
CA GLY A 67 -11.47 0.93 25.54
C GLY A 67 -12.95 1.15 25.81
N LYS A 68 -13.76 1.10 24.74
CA LYS A 68 -15.24 1.19 24.82
C LYS A 68 -15.84 0.07 25.67
N ASP A 69 -15.27 -1.13 25.58
CA ASP A 69 -15.64 -2.27 26.40
C ASP A 69 -14.40 -2.79 27.17
N PRO A 70 -14.21 -2.34 28.42
CA PRO A 70 -13.07 -2.76 29.24
C PRO A 70 -13.14 -4.23 29.68
N LYS A 71 -14.23 -4.96 29.38
CA LYS A 71 -14.34 -6.41 29.67
C LYS A 71 -13.72 -7.28 28.59
N LEU A 72 -13.49 -6.74 27.39
CA LEU A 72 -12.81 -7.46 26.32
C LEU A 72 -11.34 -7.68 26.68
N PRO A 73 -10.75 -8.85 26.34
CA PRO A 73 -9.32 -9.07 26.56
C PRO A 73 -8.46 -7.98 25.93
N GLY A 74 -7.61 -7.35 26.72
CA GLY A 74 -6.79 -6.20 26.33
C GLY A 74 -5.62 -6.57 25.42
N ILE A 75 -4.97 -5.56 24.83
CA ILE A 75 -3.72 -5.72 24.07
C ILE A 75 -2.59 -5.13 24.91
N LEU A 76 -1.49 -5.85 25.05
CA LEU A 76 -0.31 -5.39 25.77
C LEU A 76 0.77 -4.95 24.77
N LEU A 77 1.23 -3.71 24.90
CA LEU A 77 2.39 -3.17 24.19
C LEU A 77 3.56 -3.13 25.18
N ASN A 78 4.45 -4.12 25.08
CA ASN A 78 5.63 -4.27 25.93
C ASN A 78 6.89 -3.76 25.23
N SER A 79 7.75 -3.05 25.96
CA SER A 79 9.08 -2.67 25.49
C SER A 79 10.01 -2.50 26.68
N HIS A 80 11.26 -2.92 26.57
CA HIS A 80 12.28 -2.59 27.56
C HIS A 80 12.98 -1.26 27.21
N TYR A 81 13.55 -0.60 28.22
CA TYR A 81 14.21 0.69 28.03
C TYR A 81 15.69 0.70 28.44
N ASP A 82 16.18 -0.35 29.07
CA ASP A 82 17.59 -0.52 29.39
C ASP A 82 18.41 -0.91 28.16
N VAL A 83 19.72 -0.70 28.24
CA VAL A 83 20.64 -0.96 27.13
C VAL A 83 21.91 -1.63 27.63
N VAL A 84 22.58 -2.41 26.78
CA VAL A 84 23.90 -2.97 27.10
C VAL A 84 24.97 -1.90 27.39
N PRO A 85 26.03 -2.24 28.17
CA PRO A 85 27.20 -1.39 28.35
C PRO A 85 27.88 -0.95 27.04
N VAL A 86 28.54 0.21 27.09
CA VAL A 86 29.29 0.77 25.94
C VAL A 86 30.80 0.75 26.22
N MET A 87 31.59 0.33 25.23
CA MET A 87 33.04 0.49 25.24
C MET A 87 33.39 1.81 24.54
N LYS A 88 33.47 2.90 25.31
CA LYS A 88 33.50 4.26 24.75
C LYS A 88 34.61 4.47 23.72
N GLU A 89 35.74 3.79 23.87
CA GLU A 89 36.90 3.85 22.99
C GLU A 89 36.64 3.27 21.59
N SER A 90 35.67 2.36 21.47
CA SER A 90 35.28 1.73 20.20
C SER A 90 34.17 2.50 19.46
N TRP A 91 33.60 3.53 20.09
CA TRP A 91 32.59 4.37 19.47
C TRP A 91 33.23 5.57 18.77
N LYS A 92 32.78 5.82 17.54
CA LYS A 92 33.17 6.98 16.74
C LYS A 92 32.43 8.26 17.17
N TYR A 93 31.25 8.10 17.78
CA TYR A 93 30.38 9.19 18.23
C TYR A 93 30.03 9.01 19.71
N GLU A 94 29.61 10.07 20.40
CA GLU A 94 29.21 9.93 21.81
C GLU A 94 28.02 8.97 21.93
N PRO A 95 28.13 7.84 22.66
CA PRO A 95 27.15 6.75 22.61
C PRO A 95 25.73 7.14 23.06
N PHE A 96 25.61 8.21 23.85
CA PHE A 96 24.33 8.75 24.33
C PHE A 96 24.11 10.20 23.86
N GLY A 97 24.81 10.65 22.81
CA GLY A 97 24.62 12.00 22.25
C GLY A 97 23.33 12.15 21.43
N ALA A 98 22.90 11.06 20.79
CA ALA A 98 21.77 10.99 19.87
C ALA A 98 21.87 12.02 18.74
N GLU A 99 23.06 12.12 18.14
CA GLU A 99 23.31 13.05 17.04
C GLU A 99 22.68 12.53 15.74
N ILE A 100 22.12 13.45 14.95
CA ILE A 100 21.62 13.15 13.61
C ILE A 100 22.68 13.58 12.62
N ARG A 101 23.20 12.63 11.84
CA ARG A 101 24.14 12.91 10.76
C ARG A 101 23.45 13.58 9.57
N GLU A 102 24.25 14.16 8.69
CA GLU A 102 23.77 14.78 7.44
C GLU A 102 23.00 13.79 6.56
N ASP A 103 23.39 12.51 6.58
CA ASP A 103 22.71 11.41 5.88
C ASP A 103 21.41 10.96 6.56
N GLY A 104 21.02 11.56 7.70
CA GLY A 104 19.78 11.25 8.41
C GLY A 104 19.88 10.11 9.42
N MET A 105 21.06 9.50 9.62
CA MET A 105 21.26 8.49 10.65
C MET A 105 21.28 9.10 12.06
N ILE A 106 20.44 8.59 12.95
CA ILE A 106 20.47 8.89 14.38
C ILE A 106 21.41 7.88 15.02
N ILE A 107 22.54 8.34 15.59
CA ILE A 107 23.54 7.46 16.20
C ILE A 107 23.45 7.57 17.72
N ALA A 108 23.12 6.46 18.37
CA ALA A 108 23.17 6.29 19.81
C ALA A 108 22.94 4.82 20.18
N ARG A 109 23.36 4.43 21.38
CA ARG A 109 23.00 3.16 21.98
C ARG A 109 21.48 3.14 22.25
N GLY A 110 20.83 2.09 21.77
CA GLY A 110 19.40 1.84 21.90
C GLY A 110 18.52 2.41 20.78
N THR A 111 19.13 2.81 19.67
CA THR A 111 18.39 3.21 18.46
C THR A 111 17.62 2.05 17.81
N GLN A 112 18.13 0.83 17.90
CA GLN A 112 17.52 -0.43 17.49
C GLN A 112 17.11 -1.27 18.71
N ASP A 113 17.87 -1.23 19.83
CA ASP A 113 17.63 -2.09 21.02
C ASP A 113 17.40 -1.34 22.35
N MET A 114 16.16 -1.13 22.76
CA MET A 114 15.00 -1.05 21.87
C MET A 114 14.24 0.27 22.03
N LYS A 115 14.93 1.34 22.48
CA LYS A 115 14.29 2.63 22.83
C LYS A 115 13.49 3.27 21.68
N SER A 116 13.75 2.88 20.44
CA SER A 116 12.92 3.25 19.30
C SER A 116 11.48 2.79 19.47
N VAL A 117 11.25 1.52 19.81
CA VAL A 117 9.91 0.95 19.99
C VAL A 117 9.20 1.57 21.18
N CYS A 118 9.92 1.90 22.26
CA CYS A 118 9.38 2.66 23.39
C CYS A 118 8.66 3.94 22.90
N VAL A 119 9.34 4.74 22.09
CA VAL A 119 8.78 6.00 21.57
C VAL A 119 7.73 5.75 20.50
N GLN A 120 7.93 4.76 19.64
CA GLN A 120 6.98 4.42 18.58
C GLN A 120 5.59 4.06 19.14
N TYR A 121 5.53 3.30 20.23
CA TYR A 121 4.25 2.98 20.87
C TYR A 121 3.54 4.22 21.42
N VAL A 122 4.26 5.07 22.15
CA VAL A 122 3.66 6.28 22.74
C VAL A 122 3.21 7.27 21.66
N GLU A 123 4.03 7.48 20.63
CA GLU A 123 3.68 8.35 19.49
C GLU A 123 2.52 7.79 18.67
N ALA A 124 2.43 6.46 18.49
CA ALA A 124 1.30 5.86 17.79
C ALA A 124 0.00 6.13 18.54
N LEU A 125 -0.01 5.95 19.86
CA LEU A 125 -1.17 6.27 20.69
C LEU A 125 -1.53 7.75 20.66
N ARG A 126 -0.54 8.65 20.65
CA ARG A 126 -0.78 10.09 20.50
C ARG A 126 -1.53 10.38 19.21
N LEU A 127 -1.06 9.86 18.07
CA LEU A 127 -1.70 10.10 16.78
C LEU A 127 -3.10 9.48 16.69
N LEU A 128 -3.32 8.33 17.32
CA LEU A 128 -4.62 7.70 17.39
C LEU A 128 -5.58 8.57 18.22
N LYS A 129 -5.17 9.04 19.40
CA LYS A 129 -5.96 9.98 20.22
C LYS A 129 -6.27 11.28 19.48
N GLU A 130 -5.28 11.90 18.84
CA GLU A 130 -5.46 13.12 18.04
C GLU A 130 -6.41 12.91 16.85
N SER A 131 -6.55 11.68 16.35
CA SER A 131 -7.52 11.35 15.29
C SER A 131 -8.95 11.16 15.79
N GLY A 132 -9.18 11.22 17.11
CA GLY A 132 -10.47 10.91 17.73
C GLY A 132 -10.76 9.41 17.83
N PHE A 133 -9.73 8.57 17.64
CA PHE A 133 -9.87 7.12 17.79
C PHE A 133 -10.22 6.75 19.24
N THR A 134 -11.07 5.73 19.41
CA THR A 134 -11.35 5.12 20.72
C THR A 134 -11.28 3.60 20.56
N PRO A 135 -10.37 2.91 21.25
CA PRO A 135 -10.18 1.48 21.09
C PRO A 135 -11.40 0.69 21.58
N ALA A 136 -11.66 -0.48 20.98
CA ALA A 136 -12.76 -1.33 21.41
C ALA A 136 -12.49 -1.99 22.78
N ARG A 137 -11.23 -2.37 23.02
CA ARG A 137 -10.71 -3.06 24.20
C ARG A 137 -9.61 -2.22 24.86
N ASN A 138 -9.17 -2.58 26.06
CA ASN A 138 -8.07 -1.86 26.70
C ASN A 138 -6.76 -2.05 25.92
N ILE A 139 -5.97 -0.98 25.85
CA ILE A 139 -4.58 -1.03 25.39
C ILE A 139 -3.69 -0.72 26.60
N HIS A 140 -2.84 -1.67 26.96
CA HIS A 140 -1.91 -1.56 28.06
C HIS A 140 -0.52 -1.27 27.51
N LEU A 141 0.18 -0.29 28.08
CA LEU A 141 1.60 -0.07 27.82
C LEU A 141 2.40 -0.53 29.03
N CYS A 142 3.48 -1.25 28.77
CA CYS A 142 4.39 -1.77 29.77
C CYS A 142 5.83 -1.47 29.36
N PHE A 143 6.52 -0.66 30.15
CA PHE A 143 7.93 -0.32 29.95
C PHE A 143 8.76 -0.87 31.11
N VAL A 144 9.66 -1.80 30.81
CA VAL A 144 10.39 -2.60 31.81
C VAL A 144 11.90 -2.37 31.73
N PRO A 145 12.64 -2.46 32.85
CA PRO A 145 14.09 -2.61 32.84
C PRO A 145 14.46 -4.10 32.78
N ASP A 146 15.78 -4.35 32.74
CA ASP A 146 16.41 -5.63 33.06
C ASP A 146 16.41 -6.67 31.93
N GLU A 147 15.77 -6.41 30.80
CA GLU A 147 15.69 -7.37 29.68
C GLU A 147 17.11 -7.79 29.25
N GLU A 148 18.00 -6.81 29.08
CA GLU A 148 19.38 -6.97 28.60
C GLU A 148 20.26 -7.87 29.49
N ILE A 149 19.80 -8.16 30.72
CA ILE A 149 20.47 -9.05 31.68
C ILE A 149 19.57 -10.21 32.13
N GLY A 150 18.47 -10.46 31.41
CA GLY A 150 17.63 -11.66 31.51
C GLY A 150 16.19 -11.42 31.98
N GLY A 151 15.77 -10.18 32.23
CA GLY A 151 14.38 -9.79 32.53
C GLY A 151 13.77 -10.39 33.80
N ILE A 152 14.58 -11.07 34.65
CA ILE A 152 14.09 -11.80 35.82
C ILE A 152 13.55 -10.83 36.86
N ASP A 153 14.27 -9.75 37.14
CA ASP A 153 13.88 -8.77 38.15
C ASP A 153 12.90 -7.72 37.60
N GLY A 154 12.80 -7.61 36.27
CA GLY A 154 11.87 -6.75 35.54
C GLY A 154 10.55 -7.47 35.28
N MET A 155 10.37 -7.97 34.06
CA MET A 155 9.17 -8.70 33.62
C MET A 155 8.84 -9.89 34.54
N GLY A 156 9.84 -10.69 34.92
CA GLY A 156 9.64 -11.86 35.76
C GLY A 156 8.98 -11.57 37.13
N GLU A 157 9.34 -10.46 37.78
CA GLU A 157 8.69 -10.02 39.02
C GLU A 157 7.38 -9.26 38.77
N LEU A 158 7.28 -8.48 37.68
CA LEU A 158 6.03 -7.82 37.28
C LEU A 158 4.88 -8.80 37.17
N LEU A 159 5.09 -9.95 36.53
CA LEU A 159 4.04 -10.95 36.31
C LEU A 159 3.43 -11.51 37.61
N LYS A 160 4.13 -11.37 38.75
CA LYS A 160 3.66 -11.80 40.07
C LYS A 160 2.84 -10.73 40.79
N SER A 161 2.97 -9.47 40.37
CA SER A 161 2.34 -8.29 41.01
C SER A 161 0.82 -8.27 40.85
N GLU A 162 0.13 -7.59 41.77
CA GLU A 162 -1.31 -7.36 41.66
C GLU A 162 -1.64 -6.41 40.49
N GLU A 163 -0.72 -5.53 40.15
CA GLU A 163 -0.85 -4.61 39.01
C GLU A 163 -0.91 -5.34 37.68
N PHE A 164 -0.05 -6.34 37.45
CA PHE A 164 -0.11 -7.13 36.22
C PHE A 164 -1.38 -8.01 36.17
N LYS A 165 -1.76 -8.61 37.31
CA LYS A 165 -3.01 -9.39 37.41
C LYS A 165 -4.23 -8.53 37.06
N ALA A 166 -4.22 -7.24 37.40
CA ALA A 166 -5.28 -6.30 37.07
C ALA A 166 -5.38 -5.99 35.56
N LEU A 167 -4.35 -6.29 34.76
CA LEU A 167 -4.41 -6.14 33.29
C LEU A 167 -5.14 -7.29 32.59
N GLN A 168 -5.41 -8.40 33.30
CA GLN A 168 -6.02 -9.59 32.71
C GLN A 168 -7.53 -9.41 32.49
N PRO A 169 -8.12 -10.03 31.45
CA PRO A 169 -7.47 -10.90 30.46
C PRO A 169 -6.71 -10.13 29.37
N ILE A 170 -5.55 -10.65 28.95
CA ILE A 170 -4.78 -10.13 27.79
C ILE A 170 -4.98 -11.07 26.60
N ALA A 171 -5.34 -10.50 25.45
CA ALA A 171 -5.59 -11.23 24.22
C ALA A 171 -4.30 -11.57 23.46
N ILE A 172 -3.39 -10.59 23.39
CA ILE A 172 -2.10 -10.69 22.72
C ILE A 172 -1.18 -9.59 23.25
N ALA A 173 0.11 -9.89 23.31
CA ALA A 173 1.17 -8.94 23.58
C ALA A 173 2.04 -8.71 22.34
N LEU A 174 2.44 -7.47 22.11
CA LEU A 174 3.51 -7.11 21.18
C LEU A 174 4.72 -6.69 21.97
N ASP A 175 5.87 -7.14 21.50
CA ASP A 175 7.17 -6.97 22.14
C ASP A 175 8.23 -6.71 21.07
N GLU A 176 9.49 -6.63 21.49
CA GLU A 176 10.59 -6.32 20.60
C GLU A 176 10.84 -7.34 19.49
N GLY A 177 11.23 -6.84 18.33
CA GLY A 177 11.81 -7.62 17.24
C GLY A 177 13.19 -7.10 16.83
N LEU A 178 13.72 -7.64 15.75
CA LEU A 178 14.97 -7.19 15.13
C LEU A 178 14.70 -6.40 13.85
N ALA A 179 15.67 -5.57 13.49
CA ALA A 179 15.72 -4.98 12.16
C ALA A 179 15.84 -6.04 11.06
N ASN A 180 15.31 -5.73 9.89
CA ASN A 180 15.44 -6.53 8.68
C ASN A 180 16.30 -5.79 7.66
N PRO A 181 17.42 -6.38 7.20
CA PRO A 181 18.29 -5.79 6.17
C PRO A 181 17.65 -5.72 4.77
N THR A 182 16.55 -6.43 4.55
CA THR A 182 15.81 -6.48 3.30
C THR A 182 14.55 -5.62 3.38
N GLU A 183 13.76 -5.56 2.30
CA GLU A 183 12.49 -4.84 2.27
C GLU A 183 11.37 -5.46 3.14
N LYS A 184 11.56 -6.70 3.60
CA LYS A 184 10.60 -7.43 4.44
C LYS A 184 10.65 -6.98 5.89
N PHE A 185 9.61 -7.32 6.66
CA PHE A 185 9.58 -7.17 8.11
C PHE A 185 9.52 -8.53 8.79
N THR A 186 10.24 -8.69 9.89
CA THR A 186 10.31 -9.96 10.61
C THR A 186 9.38 -9.97 11.81
N VAL A 187 8.56 -11.02 11.95
CA VAL A 187 7.72 -11.27 13.13
C VAL A 187 8.17 -12.53 13.82
N PHE A 188 8.40 -12.39 15.12
CA PHE A 188 8.90 -13.44 15.97
C PHE A 188 7.79 -14.04 16.81
N TYR A 189 7.38 -15.26 16.47
CA TYR A 189 6.30 -15.97 17.16
C TYR A 189 6.80 -16.87 18.29
N GLY A 190 8.11 -17.08 18.38
CA GLY A 190 8.78 -17.87 19.40
C GLY A 190 10.24 -17.45 19.50
N GLU A 191 11.00 -18.08 20.40
CA GLU A 191 12.42 -17.83 20.60
C GLU A 191 13.15 -19.11 20.99
N ARG A 192 14.49 -19.11 20.86
CA ARG A 192 15.29 -20.29 21.22
C ARG A 192 15.45 -20.40 22.74
N THR A 193 15.31 -21.61 23.26
CA THR A 193 15.44 -21.89 24.70
C THR A 193 16.93 -21.93 25.10
N PRO A 194 17.40 -21.07 26.03
CA PRO A 194 18.80 -21.03 26.45
C PRO A 194 19.11 -22.07 27.55
N TRP A 195 20.04 -22.98 27.26
CA TRP A 195 20.60 -23.94 28.21
C TRP A 195 22.11 -23.70 28.38
N TRP A 196 22.48 -23.08 29.48
CA TRP A 196 23.89 -22.96 29.87
C TRP A 196 24.25 -24.11 30.78
N ILE A 197 25.28 -24.88 30.40
CA ILE A 197 25.68 -26.09 31.14
C ILE A 197 27.17 -26.11 31.43
N TYR A 198 27.51 -26.77 32.53
CA TYR A 198 28.88 -27.18 32.84
C TYR A 198 29.00 -28.69 32.75
N VAL A 199 29.99 -29.16 31.99
CA VAL A 199 30.39 -30.56 31.95
C VAL A 199 31.68 -30.72 32.74
N LYS A 200 31.66 -31.56 33.77
CA LYS A 200 32.82 -31.86 34.63
C LYS A 200 33.29 -33.29 34.38
N ALA A 201 34.59 -33.41 34.08
CA ALA A 201 35.28 -34.68 33.93
C ALA A 201 36.29 -34.89 35.05
N GLU A 202 36.42 -36.13 35.52
CA GLU A 202 37.42 -36.56 36.49
C GLU A 202 38.20 -37.76 35.94
N GLY A 203 39.47 -37.87 36.33
CA GLY A 203 40.36 -38.92 35.85
C GLY A 203 41.67 -39.04 36.63
N PRO A 204 42.49 -40.05 36.30
CA PRO A 204 43.77 -40.28 36.94
C PRO A 204 44.79 -39.19 36.62
N THR A 205 45.66 -38.87 37.59
CA THR A 205 46.80 -37.96 37.42
C THR A 205 48.09 -38.73 37.14
N GLY A 206 49.10 -38.03 36.62
CA GLY A 206 50.44 -38.55 36.47
C GLY A 206 51.33 -37.61 35.66
N HIS A 207 52.57 -38.07 35.41
CA HIS A 207 53.51 -37.30 34.62
C HIS A 207 53.07 -37.24 33.14
N GLY A 208 53.14 -36.07 32.51
CA GLY A 208 52.69 -35.83 31.13
C GLY A 208 53.43 -36.63 30.04
N SER A 209 54.53 -37.29 30.40
CA SER A 209 55.27 -38.21 29.51
C SER A 209 54.71 -39.63 29.47
N ARG A 210 53.62 -39.93 30.20
CA ARG A 210 53.01 -41.26 30.28
C ARG A 210 51.73 -41.32 29.45
N PHE A 211 51.47 -42.45 28.80
CA PHE A 211 50.22 -42.73 28.09
C PHE A 211 49.11 -43.14 29.06
N ILE A 212 48.69 -42.22 29.94
CA ILE A 212 47.60 -42.47 30.87
C ILE A 212 46.28 -42.32 30.13
N GLU A 213 45.47 -43.37 30.12
CA GLU A 213 44.14 -43.37 29.51
C GLU A 213 43.09 -42.76 30.44
N ASN A 214 41.94 -42.37 29.88
CA ASN A 214 40.78 -41.88 30.63
C ASN A 214 41.04 -40.66 31.53
N THR A 215 42.02 -39.82 31.17
CA THR A 215 42.31 -38.56 31.88
C THR A 215 41.11 -37.60 31.83
N ALA A 216 41.01 -36.69 32.80
CA ALA A 216 39.93 -35.71 32.84
C ALA A 216 39.90 -34.86 31.54
N THR A 217 41.07 -34.42 31.07
CA THR A 217 41.20 -33.63 29.84
C THR A 217 40.80 -34.42 28.60
N SER A 218 41.20 -35.69 28.46
CA SER A 218 40.86 -36.49 27.27
C SER A 218 39.35 -36.76 27.16
N LYS A 219 38.69 -37.10 28.28
CA LYS A 219 37.22 -37.26 28.32
C LYS A 219 36.49 -35.97 27.93
N LEU A 220 36.95 -34.84 28.45
CA LEU A 220 36.36 -33.54 28.15
C LEU A 220 36.56 -33.14 26.69
N ILE A 221 37.73 -33.45 26.09
CA ILE A 221 37.98 -33.27 24.65
C ILE A 221 36.99 -34.10 23.84
N THR A 222 36.67 -35.33 24.24
CA THR A 222 35.66 -36.14 23.55
C THR A 222 34.28 -35.46 23.55
N ILE A 223 33.84 -34.90 24.68
CA ILE A 223 32.58 -34.15 24.75
C ILE A 223 32.63 -32.89 23.87
N CYS A 224 33.74 -32.15 23.91
CA CYS A 224 33.92 -30.98 23.04
C CYS A 224 33.85 -31.36 21.55
N ASN A 225 34.43 -32.50 21.16
CA ASN A 225 34.35 -33.00 19.79
C ASN A 225 32.92 -33.41 19.41
N LYS A 226 32.14 -34.04 20.30
CA LYS A 226 30.71 -34.34 20.07
C LYS A 226 29.91 -33.04 19.86
N ALA A 227 30.15 -32.03 20.70
CA ALA A 227 29.51 -30.72 20.56
C ALA A 227 29.89 -30.02 19.24
N LEU A 228 31.18 -30.06 18.85
CA LEU A 228 31.64 -29.51 17.56
C LEU A 228 31.05 -30.26 16.36
N ALA A 229 30.92 -31.59 16.44
CA ALA A 229 30.29 -32.38 15.39
C ALA A 229 28.80 -32.06 15.24
N PHE A 230 28.07 -31.98 16.35
CA PHE A 230 26.67 -31.54 16.35
C PHE A 230 26.52 -30.12 15.79
N ARG A 231 27.40 -29.20 16.19
CA ARG A 231 27.41 -27.84 15.63
C ARG A 231 27.61 -27.86 14.11
N ALA A 232 28.55 -28.66 13.60
CA ALA A 232 28.78 -28.78 12.16
C ALA A 232 27.55 -29.35 11.42
N GLU A 233 26.81 -30.26 12.03
CA GLU A 233 25.54 -30.77 11.50
C GLU A 233 24.48 -29.67 11.42
N GLN A 234 24.35 -28.85 12.47
CA GLN A 234 23.41 -27.73 12.50
C GLN A 234 23.80 -26.60 11.53
N GLU A 235 25.10 -26.30 11.39
CA GLU A 235 25.61 -25.39 10.36
C GLU A 235 25.29 -25.89 8.94
N LYS A 236 25.40 -27.21 8.71
CA LYS A 236 25.01 -27.84 7.44
C LYS A 236 23.50 -27.81 7.22
N ALA A 237 22.69 -28.04 8.25
CA ALA A 237 21.22 -27.95 8.19
C ALA A 237 20.76 -26.52 7.87
N LEU A 238 21.42 -25.52 8.47
CA LEU A 238 21.26 -24.12 8.10
C LEU A 238 21.78 -23.87 6.67
N GLY A 239 22.71 -24.68 6.16
CA GLY A 239 23.39 -24.47 4.88
C GLY A 239 24.27 -23.22 4.88
N ALA A 240 24.84 -22.90 6.04
CA ALA A 240 25.84 -21.87 6.23
C ALA A 240 27.21 -22.35 5.74
N SER A 241 28.03 -21.47 5.15
CA SER A 241 29.46 -21.74 5.00
C SER A 241 30.18 -21.50 6.33
N CYS A 242 31.19 -22.31 6.63
CA CYS A 242 32.04 -22.21 7.83
C CYS A 242 32.47 -20.76 8.10
N GLY A 243 32.19 -20.25 9.30
CA GLY A 243 32.62 -18.91 9.74
C GLY A 243 31.69 -17.76 9.35
N CYS A 244 30.38 -17.96 9.33
CA CYS A 244 29.40 -16.91 9.05
C CYS A 244 29.66 -15.65 9.88
N LYS A 245 29.99 -14.55 9.21
CA LYS A 245 29.93 -13.21 9.81
C LYS A 245 28.47 -12.89 10.12
N HIS A 246 28.21 -12.02 11.09
CA HIS A 246 26.84 -11.60 11.47
C HIS A 246 25.98 -11.18 10.25
N GLY A 247 26.63 -10.71 9.18
CA GLY A 247 26.02 -10.39 7.89
C GLY A 247 25.50 -11.57 7.05
N ASP A 248 26.12 -12.75 7.10
CA ASP A 248 25.76 -13.90 6.23
C ASP A 248 24.59 -14.72 6.80
N MET A 249 24.34 -14.62 8.11
CA MET A 249 23.17 -15.20 8.77
C MET A 249 21.85 -14.57 8.30
N LYS A 250 21.89 -13.38 7.69
CA LYS A 250 20.75 -12.58 7.22
C LYS A 250 19.96 -13.18 6.04
N LYS A 251 20.36 -14.34 5.50
CA LYS A 251 19.67 -15.02 4.38
C LYS A 251 18.91 -16.29 4.79
N LYS A 252 19.06 -16.76 6.04
CA LYS A 252 18.50 -18.04 6.51
C LYS A 252 18.09 -17.98 7.98
N LYS A 253 16.98 -18.64 8.34
CA LYS A 253 16.33 -18.58 9.66
C LYS A 253 17.16 -19.25 10.76
N LEU A 254 18.11 -18.54 11.37
CA LEU A 254 18.97 -19.05 12.44
C LEU A 254 18.18 -19.63 13.63
N GLY A 255 17.00 -19.07 13.93
CA GLY A 255 16.11 -19.56 14.98
C GLY A 255 15.63 -20.99 14.78
N ASP A 256 15.66 -21.51 13.55
CA ASP A 256 15.17 -22.86 13.23
C ASP A 256 16.17 -23.97 13.62
N VAL A 257 17.44 -23.64 13.88
CA VAL A 257 18.50 -24.59 14.25
C VAL A 257 19.00 -24.41 15.69
N THR A 258 19.46 -25.51 16.29
CA THR A 258 20.03 -25.51 17.65
C THR A 258 21.52 -25.21 17.60
N THR A 259 22.01 -24.29 18.42
CA THR A 259 23.46 -23.99 18.50
C THR A 259 24.04 -24.45 19.83
N ILE A 260 25.24 -25.03 19.79
CA ILE A 260 26.06 -25.35 20.96
C ILE A 260 27.45 -24.74 20.78
N ASN A 261 27.87 -23.89 21.71
CA ASN A 261 29.17 -23.23 21.67
C ASN A 261 29.95 -23.48 22.95
N LEU A 262 31.21 -23.90 22.82
CA LEU A 262 32.15 -23.99 23.94
C LEU A 262 32.56 -22.57 24.34
N THR A 263 32.14 -22.13 25.52
CA THR A 263 32.37 -20.76 26.03
C THR A 263 33.37 -20.72 27.18
N MET A 264 33.63 -21.86 27.83
CA MET A 264 34.62 -21.97 28.90
C MET A 264 35.36 -23.29 28.80
N LEU A 265 36.68 -23.28 28.96
CA LEU A 265 37.48 -24.48 29.14
C LEU A 265 38.46 -24.27 30.30
N LYS A 266 38.33 -25.08 31.35
CA LYS A 266 39.19 -25.04 32.54
C LYS A 266 39.87 -26.40 32.72
N SER A 267 41.20 -26.43 32.60
CA SER A 267 42.02 -27.63 32.79
C SER A 267 43.46 -27.23 33.13
N GLY A 268 44.20 -28.12 33.79
CA GLY A 268 45.59 -27.91 34.20
C GLY A 268 45.75 -27.82 35.71
N VAL A 269 46.95 -28.10 36.20
CA VAL A 269 47.29 -28.04 37.63
C VAL A 269 48.01 -26.73 37.92
N SER A 270 47.46 -25.93 38.83
CA SER A 270 48.03 -24.65 39.25
C SER A 270 48.04 -24.56 40.78
N THR A 271 49.07 -23.94 41.34
CA THR A 271 49.21 -23.70 42.78
C THR A 271 49.10 -22.21 43.15
N ASP A 272 48.95 -21.33 42.16
CA ASP A 272 48.97 -19.87 42.32
C ASP A 272 47.66 -19.19 41.87
N GLY A 273 46.56 -19.94 41.85
CA GLY A 273 45.25 -19.42 41.46
C GLY A 273 45.05 -19.29 39.95
N GLY A 274 45.88 -19.95 39.14
CA GLY A 274 45.76 -19.98 37.67
C GLY A 274 46.70 -19.01 36.94
N ASN A 275 47.68 -18.41 37.64
CA ASN A 275 48.68 -17.55 37.02
C ASN A 275 49.75 -18.37 36.27
N THR A 276 50.08 -19.56 36.77
CA THR A 276 50.95 -20.55 36.10
C THR A 276 50.39 -21.96 36.20
N TYR A 277 50.75 -22.82 35.23
CA TYR A 277 50.28 -24.21 35.14
C TYR A 277 51.45 -25.18 34.98
N ALA A 278 51.39 -26.31 35.71
CA ALA A 278 52.37 -27.38 35.62
C ALA A 278 52.20 -28.19 34.32
N LEU A 279 53.09 -27.96 33.34
CA LEU A 279 53.02 -28.59 32.01
C LEU A 279 53.30 -30.10 32.00
N ASN A 280 53.97 -30.61 33.04
CA ASN A 280 54.33 -32.03 33.15
C ASN A 280 53.38 -32.83 34.04
N VAL A 281 52.24 -32.26 34.47
CA VAL A 281 51.27 -32.94 35.34
C VAL A 281 49.92 -33.03 34.63
N ILE A 282 49.37 -34.24 34.55
CA ILE A 282 48.02 -34.50 34.04
C ILE A 282 47.01 -34.13 35.14
N PRO A 283 46.04 -33.23 34.88
CA PRO A 283 45.08 -32.80 35.89
C PRO A 283 44.07 -33.90 36.23
N THR A 284 43.63 -33.94 37.50
CA THR A 284 42.59 -34.88 37.98
C THR A 284 41.18 -34.44 37.60
N GLU A 285 40.97 -33.16 37.31
CA GLU A 285 39.69 -32.60 36.92
C GLU A 285 39.82 -31.63 35.74
N ALA A 286 38.76 -31.56 34.95
CA ALA A 286 38.61 -30.58 33.89
C ALA A 286 37.13 -30.20 33.76
N THR A 287 36.84 -28.97 33.34
CA THR A 287 35.46 -28.49 33.17
C THR A 287 35.30 -27.70 31.88
N ALA A 288 34.25 -27.97 31.13
CA ALA A 288 33.83 -27.19 29.97
C ALA A 288 32.49 -26.51 30.25
N GLY A 289 32.33 -25.29 29.78
CA GLY A 289 31.06 -24.55 29.79
C GLY A 289 30.54 -24.40 28.37
N PHE A 290 29.24 -24.65 28.19
CA PHE A 290 28.59 -24.54 26.89
C PHE A 290 27.42 -23.57 26.95
N ASP A 291 27.31 -22.67 25.96
CA ASP A 291 26.10 -21.92 25.65
C ASP A 291 25.31 -22.67 24.58
N ILE A 292 24.13 -23.16 24.95
CA ILE A 292 23.23 -23.87 24.06
C ILE A 292 21.97 -23.03 23.85
N ARG A 293 21.58 -22.82 22.59
CA ARG A 293 20.31 -22.17 22.21
C ARG A 293 19.51 -23.17 21.39
N ILE A 294 18.46 -23.72 22.00
CA ILE A 294 17.69 -24.84 21.46
C ILE A 294 16.51 -24.31 20.65
N SER A 295 16.41 -24.72 19.39
CA SER A 295 15.30 -24.39 18.49
C SER A 295 13.99 -25.01 18.99
N PRO A 296 12.84 -24.33 18.83
CA PRO A 296 11.51 -24.91 19.07
C PRO A 296 11.22 -26.19 18.28
N ASN A 297 11.97 -26.44 17.18
CA ASN A 297 11.88 -27.66 16.38
C ASN A 297 12.62 -28.86 17.00
N THR A 298 13.38 -28.65 18.07
CA THR A 298 14.10 -29.70 18.80
C THR A 298 13.37 -30.04 20.10
N ASP A 299 13.03 -31.30 20.31
CA ASP A 299 12.44 -31.73 21.59
C ASP A 299 13.47 -31.62 22.72
N LEU A 300 13.11 -30.90 23.80
CA LEU A 300 14.02 -30.64 24.91
C LEU A 300 14.37 -31.92 25.68
N SER A 301 13.46 -32.89 25.75
CA SER A 301 13.70 -34.16 26.44
C SER A 301 14.64 -35.04 25.63
N GLU A 302 14.47 -35.10 24.31
CA GLU A 302 15.40 -35.78 23.40
C GLU A 302 16.79 -35.16 23.44
N PHE A 303 16.87 -33.83 23.44
CA PHE A 303 18.15 -33.12 23.55
C PHE A 303 18.82 -33.36 24.90
N GLN A 304 18.05 -33.38 26.00
CA GLN A 304 18.57 -33.76 27.31
C GLN A 304 19.10 -35.19 27.32
N ASN A 305 18.33 -36.14 26.78
CA ASN A 305 18.75 -37.54 26.66
C ASN A 305 20.02 -37.69 25.83
N MET A 306 20.20 -36.88 24.79
CA MET A 306 21.42 -36.85 23.99
C MET A 306 22.63 -36.40 24.84
N LEU A 307 22.49 -35.33 25.63
CA LEU A 307 23.54 -34.88 26.54
C LEU A 307 23.84 -35.93 27.62
N ASP A 308 22.82 -36.55 28.19
CA ASP A 308 22.94 -37.62 29.18
C ASP A 308 23.71 -38.81 28.60
N GLN A 309 23.36 -39.27 27.39
CA GLN A 309 24.07 -40.34 26.69
C GLN A 309 25.53 -39.96 26.36
N TRP A 310 25.77 -38.72 25.93
CA TRP A 310 27.12 -38.25 25.65
C TRP A 310 27.99 -38.28 26.90
N CYS A 311 27.46 -37.84 28.03
CA CYS A 311 28.16 -37.76 29.30
C CYS A 311 28.33 -39.13 29.96
N GLU A 312 27.30 -39.99 29.95
CA GLU A 312 27.35 -41.35 30.47
C GLU A 312 28.40 -42.19 29.75
N ALA A 313 28.47 -42.10 28.41
CA ALA A 313 29.44 -42.83 27.60
C ALA A 313 30.91 -42.50 27.95
N GLU A 314 31.20 -41.28 28.40
CA GLU A 314 32.55 -40.85 28.79
C GLU A 314 32.80 -40.91 30.31
N GLY A 315 31.78 -41.30 31.09
CA GLY A 315 31.84 -41.26 32.55
C GLY A 315 32.11 -39.86 33.09
N VAL A 316 31.44 -38.85 32.53
CA VAL A 316 31.48 -37.45 32.97
C VAL A 316 30.10 -37.01 33.46
N SER A 317 30.06 -35.91 34.23
CA SER A 317 28.82 -35.34 34.74
C SER A 317 28.54 -34.00 34.09
N TRP A 318 27.28 -33.60 34.00
CA TRP A 318 26.91 -32.25 33.60
C TRP A 318 25.81 -31.68 34.49
N LYS A 319 25.73 -30.35 34.55
CA LYS A 319 24.70 -29.61 35.28
C LYS A 319 24.38 -28.30 34.60
N TYR A 320 23.18 -27.78 34.82
CA TYR A 320 22.85 -26.43 34.40
C TYR A 320 23.60 -25.37 35.22
N ALA A 321 23.99 -24.27 34.57
CA ALA A 321 24.59 -23.10 35.21
C ALA A 321 23.53 -22.23 35.91
N ILE A 322 22.32 -22.19 35.35
CA ILE A 322 21.13 -21.51 35.88
C ILE A 322 19.92 -22.43 35.78
N ARG A 323 18.77 -22.09 36.38
CA ARG A 323 17.55 -22.88 36.24
C ARG A 323 17.03 -22.77 34.79
N PRO A 324 16.97 -23.87 34.02
CA PRO A 324 16.55 -23.82 32.62
C PRO A 324 15.02 -23.84 32.49
N LEU A 325 14.54 -23.45 31.31
CA LEU A 325 13.18 -23.79 30.86
C LEU A 325 13.20 -25.22 30.29
N HIS A 326 12.19 -26.00 30.66
CA HIS A 326 12.03 -27.39 30.22
C HIS A 326 10.92 -27.56 29.17
N GLN A 327 10.35 -26.45 28.69
CA GLN A 327 9.32 -26.44 27.64
C GLN A 327 9.56 -25.26 26.70
N HIS A 328 9.29 -25.47 25.42
CA HIS A 328 9.20 -24.38 24.47
C HIS A 328 7.84 -23.70 24.60
N HIS A 329 7.85 -22.37 24.60
CA HIS A 329 6.62 -21.58 24.58
C HIS A 329 6.59 -20.76 23.29
N ILE A 330 5.71 -21.14 22.37
CA ILE A 330 5.53 -20.45 21.09
C ILE A 330 4.09 -19.94 20.96
N THR A 331 3.95 -18.81 20.28
CA THR A 331 2.64 -18.26 19.92
C THR A 331 2.16 -18.91 18.64
N SER A 332 0.96 -19.49 18.67
CA SER A 332 0.36 -20.04 17.46
C SER A 332 0.07 -18.91 16.46
N VAL A 333 0.40 -19.14 15.20
CA VAL A 333 0.12 -18.25 14.05
C VAL A 333 -1.05 -18.74 13.20
N ASP A 334 -1.68 -19.84 13.60
CA ASP A 334 -2.86 -20.40 12.95
C ASP A 334 -4.12 -19.62 13.35
N GLU A 335 -5.00 -19.36 12.38
CA GLU A 335 -6.21 -18.58 12.57
C GLU A 335 -7.18 -19.20 13.59
N LYS A 336 -7.28 -20.54 13.62
CA LYS A 336 -8.27 -21.24 14.46
C LYS A 336 -7.89 -21.21 15.93
N THR A 337 -6.59 -21.24 16.21
CA THR A 337 -6.03 -21.25 17.56
C THR A 337 -5.71 -19.84 18.06
N ASN A 338 -5.40 -18.91 17.16
CA ASN A 338 -5.05 -17.53 17.51
C ASN A 338 -5.50 -16.53 16.42
N PRO A 339 -6.80 -16.18 16.38
CA PRO A 339 -7.36 -15.32 15.35
C PRO A 339 -6.78 -13.89 15.37
N LEU A 340 -6.32 -13.40 16.53
CA LEU A 340 -5.72 -12.06 16.64
C LEU A 340 -4.30 -12.02 16.06
N CYS A 341 -3.52 -13.09 16.20
CA CYS A 341 -2.23 -13.22 15.52
C CYS A 341 -2.42 -13.33 14.00
N HIS A 342 -3.39 -14.11 13.55
CA HIS A 342 -3.71 -14.17 12.11
C HIS A 342 -4.14 -12.80 11.58
N ARG A 343 -5.01 -12.08 12.30
CA ARG A 343 -5.46 -10.74 11.92
C ARG A 343 -4.32 -9.69 11.96
N PHE A 344 -3.37 -9.82 12.89
CA PHE A 344 -2.13 -9.05 12.90
C PHE A 344 -1.37 -9.22 11.58
N MET A 345 -1.18 -10.47 11.13
CA MET A 345 -0.45 -10.75 9.89
C MET A 345 -1.21 -10.29 8.64
N GLU A 346 -2.53 -10.50 8.60
CA GLU A 346 -3.40 -10.04 7.52
C GLU A 346 -3.39 -8.51 7.40
N THR A 347 -3.47 -7.80 8.53
CA THR A 347 -3.31 -6.36 8.60
C THR A 347 -1.99 -5.90 7.97
N CYS A 348 -0.87 -6.50 8.35
CA CYS A 348 0.43 -6.11 7.80
C CYS A 348 0.44 -6.28 6.27
N LYS A 349 -0.15 -7.36 5.76
CA LYS A 349 -0.31 -7.59 4.33
C LYS A 349 -1.21 -6.55 3.65
N GLU A 350 -2.34 -6.17 4.27
CA GLU A 350 -3.24 -5.11 3.79
C GLU A 350 -2.52 -3.76 3.68
N LEU A 351 -1.54 -3.51 4.56
CA LEU A 351 -0.70 -2.30 4.57
C LEU A 351 0.48 -2.36 3.59
N GLY A 352 0.63 -3.43 2.82
CA GLY A 352 1.76 -3.62 1.90
C GLY A 352 3.08 -3.92 2.62
N MET A 353 3.02 -4.36 3.88
CA MET A 353 4.19 -4.83 4.62
C MET A 353 4.40 -6.32 4.29
N GLU A 354 5.44 -6.63 3.53
CA GLU A 354 5.80 -8.02 3.29
C GLU A 354 6.42 -8.60 4.57
N MET A 355 5.79 -9.64 5.12
CA MET A 355 6.16 -10.21 6.40
C MET A 355 6.88 -11.55 6.23
N GLU A 356 7.84 -11.81 7.12
CA GLU A 356 8.40 -13.13 7.33
C GLU A 356 8.29 -13.57 8.78
N LEU A 357 7.92 -14.84 8.99
CA LEU A 357 7.81 -15.44 10.31
C LEU A 357 9.12 -16.13 10.69
N GLU A 358 9.65 -15.80 11.85
CA GLU A 358 10.90 -16.37 12.38
C GLU A 358 10.81 -16.73 13.86
N VAL A 359 11.72 -17.60 14.29
CA VAL A 359 12.02 -17.83 15.71
C VAL A 359 13.14 -16.88 16.11
N PHE A 360 12.95 -16.12 17.18
CA PHE A 360 13.93 -15.15 17.64
C PHE A 360 15.22 -15.88 18.06
N PRO A 361 16.40 -15.43 17.57
CA PRO A 361 17.65 -16.15 17.81
C PRO A 361 18.16 -16.02 19.24
N ALA A 362 17.82 -14.94 19.94
CA ALA A 362 18.15 -14.72 21.35
C ALA A 362 16.90 -14.90 22.24
N ALA A 363 16.75 -14.10 23.28
CA ALA A 363 15.60 -14.15 24.18
C ALA A 363 15.04 -12.72 24.35
N THR A 364 13.72 -12.62 24.55
CA THR A 364 12.95 -11.37 24.77
C THR A 364 11.97 -11.55 25.93
N ASP A 365 11.37 -10.49 26.46
CA ASP A 365 10.39 -10.61 27.56
C ASP A 365 9.14 -11.43 27.19
N SER A 366 8.86 -11.57 25.89
CA SER A 366 7.79 -12.42 25.35
C SER A 366 7.82 -13.84 25.90
N ARG A 367 8.98 -14.40 26.24
CA ARG A 367 9.09 -15.75 26.85
C ARG A 367 8.27 -15.87 28.14
N PHE A 368 8.30 -14.83 28.98
CA PHE A 368 7.61 -14.85 30.26
C PHE A 368 6.09 -14.78 30.05
N LEU A 369 5.63 -13.99 29.07
CA LEU A 369 4.22 -13.89 28.70
C LEU A 369 3.69 -15.20 28.09
N ARG A 370 4.45 -15.80 27.16
CA ARG A 370 4.09 -17.09 26.54
C ARG A 370 4.07 -18.22 27.57
N GLN A 371 4.96 -18.19 28.57
CA GLN A 371 4.94 -19.14 29.68
C GLN A 371 3.65 -19.07 30.52
N LEU A 372 3.04 -17.88 30.64
CA LEU A 372 1.72 -17.71 31.27
C LEU A 372 0.53 -18.07 30.36
N GLY A 373 0.81 -18.48 29.11
CA GLY A 373 -0.23 -18.76 28.11
C GLY A 373 -0.78 -17.52 27.41
N ILE A 374 -0.12 -16.36 27.55
CA ILE A 374 -0.49 -15.14 26.82
C ILE A 374 0.23 -15.17 25.46
N PRO A 375 -0.49 -15.12 24.33
CA PRO A 375 0.13 -14.98 23.02
C PRO A 375 1.00 -13.74 22.94
N ALA A 376 2.25 -13.85 22.48
CA ALA A 376 3.16 -12.73 22.35
C ALA A 376 3.95 -12.78 21.03
N LEU A 377 4.02 -11.66 20.32
CA LEU A 377 4.77 -11.51 19.07
C LEU A 377 5.88 -10.46 19.25
N GLY A 378 7.10 -10.82 18.88
CA GLY A 378 8.19 -9.86 18.73
C GLY A 378 8.12 -9.18 17.38
N PHE A 379 8.05 -7.86 17.35
CA PHE A 379 7.90 -7.08 16.13
C PHE A 379 8.49 -5.68 16.27
N SER A 380 9.60 -5.45 15.57
CA SER A 380 10.18 -4.13 15.37
C SER A 380 10.00 -3.78 13.89
N PRO A 381 9.19 -2.78 13.53
CA PRO A 381 8.87 -2.48 12.14
C PRO A 381 10.03 -1.82 11.37
N MET A 382 11.27 -2.30 11.49
CA MET A 382 12.46 -1.72 10.87
C MET A 382 12.91 -2.56 9.66
N ASN A 383 12.53 -2.19 8.43
CA ASN A 383 13.05 -2.84 7.21
C ASN A 383 14.18 -2.01 6.57
N ASN A 384 14.86 -2.57 5.58
CA ASN A 384 16.03 -2.00 4.91
C ASN A 384 17.10 -1.46 5.87
N THR A 385 17.21 -2.08 7.04
CA THR A 385 18.03 -1.60 8.15
C THR A 385 19.00 -2.69 8.55
N GLU A 386 20.29 -2.34 8.55
CA GLU A 386 21.31 -3.26 9.01
C GLU A 386 21.09 -3.58 10.50
N ILE A 387 21.07 -4.86 10.86
CA ILE A 387 21.05 -5.30 12.25
C ILE A 387 22.36 -4.88 12.92
N LEU A 388 22.29 -3.91 13.83
CA LEU A 388 23.40 -3.35 14.60
C LEU A 388 23.19 -3.49 16.11
N LEU A 389 22.31 -4.41 16.53
CA LEU A 389 22.05 -4.72 17.94
C LEU A 389 23.37 -4.96 18.67
N HIS A 390 23.58 -4.27 19.79
CA HIS A 390 24.79 -4.34 20.63
C HIS A 390 26.12 -3.93 19.97
N GLU A 391 26.14 -3.70 18.65
CA GLU A 391 27.33 -3.26 17.91
C GLU A 391 27.77 -1.85 18.32
N HIS A 392 29.03 -1.52 18.01
CA HIS A 392 29.53 -0.17 18.17
C HIS A 392 28.91 0.75 17.11
N ASN A 393 28.54 1.98 17.48
CA ASN A 393 27.90 2.95 16.57
C ASN A 393 26.53 2.48 16.05
N GLU A 394 25.76 1.83 16.91
CA GLU A 394 24.36 1.53 16.64
C GLU A 394 23.62 2.78 16.13
N MET A 395 22.85 2.61 15.06
CA MET A 395 22.16 3.70 14.41
C MET A 395 20.85 3.25 13.77
N LEU A 396 19.91 4.19 13.71
CA LEU A 396 18.65 4.03 12.99
C LEU A 396 18.41 5.28 12.14
N HIS A 397 18.04 5.08 10.87
CA HIS A 397 17.73 6.20 9.99
C HIS A 397 16.43 6.89 10.44
N LYS A 398 16.43 8.21 10.53
CA LYS A 398 15.27 8.99 11.01
C LYS A 398 13.99 8.72 10.21
N ASN A 399 14.12 8.48 8.90
CA ASN A 399 12.95 8.19 8.06
C ASN A 399 12.42 6.78 8.31
N THR A 400 13.29 5.80 8.62
CA THR A 400 12.85 4.46 9.04
C THR A 400 12.07 4.61 10.34
N PHE A 401 12.66 5.20 11.39
CA PHE A 401 11.96 5.46 12.67
C PHE A 401 10.57 6.13 12.51
N VAL A 402 10.45 7.10 11.60
CA VAL A 402 9.18 7.79 11.30
C VAL A 402 8.21 6.94 10.46
N GLN A 403 8.72 6.21 9.48
CA GLN A 403 7.93 5.32 8.62
C GLN A 403 7.35 4.17 9.45
N ASP A 404 8.16 3.57 10.29
CA ASP A 404 7.81 2.60 11.32
C ASP A 404 6.65 3.08 12.19
N LEU A 405 6.73 4.32 12.68
CA LEU A 405 5.67 4.95 13.47
C LEU A 405 4.35 5.06 12.70
N ARG A 406 4.41 5.41 11.39
CA ARG A 406 3.22 5.44 10.53
C ARG A 406 2.63 4.04 10.37
N TRP A 407 3.46 3.01 10.22
CA TRP A 407 3.01 1.63 10.13
C TRP A 407 2.41 1.12 11.44
N SER A 408 3.02 1.42 12.59
CA SER A 408 2.46 1.09 13.90
C SER A 408 1.05 1.65 14.05
N ILE A 409 0.79 2.91 13.64
CA ILE A 409 -0.55 3.53 13.71
C ILE A 409 -1.58 2.80 12.85
N LEU A 410 -1.19 2.45 11.63
CA LEU A 410 -2.05 1.77 10.66
C LEU A 410 -2.36 0.33 11.11
N HIS A 411 -1.34 -0.35 11.63
CA HIS A 411 -1.41 -1.69 12.16
C HIS A 411 -2.34 -1.79 13.38
N TYR A 412 -2.23 -0.78 14.22
CA TYR A 412 -3.02 -0.64 15.41
C TYR A 412 -4.49 -0.34 15.09
N ASP A 413 -4.82 0.62 14.23
CA ASP A 413 -6.22 0.90 13.87
C ASP A 413 -6.98 -0.32 13.30
N SER A 414 -6.32 -1.21 12.55
CA SER A 414 -6.93 -2.39 11.92
C SER A 414 -7.04 -3.62 12.83
N MET A 415 -6.08 -3.86 13.74
CA MET A 415 -6.23 -4.89 14.79
C MET A 415 -7.35 -4.55 15.77
N TRP A 416 -7.61 -3.25 15.96
CA TRP A 416 -8.48 -2.77 17.04
C TRP A 416 -9.94 -2.54 16.60
N ARG A 417 -10.26 -2.87 15.34
CA ARG A 417 -11.61 -2.85 14.73
C ARG A 417 -12.02 -4.26 14.30
N LEU A 418 -12.85 -4.93 15.09
CA LEU A 418 -13.84 -5.82 14.48
C LEU A 418 -14.81 -4.91 13.71
N CYS A 419 -14.58 -4.80 12.39
CA CYS A 419 -15.37 -4.09 11.38
C CYS A 419 -15.48 -2.56 11.54
N SER A 420 -14.67 -1.77 10.80
CA SER A 420 -15.10 -0.42 10.40
C SER A 420 -14.30 0.16 9.22
N PRO A 421 -14.90 0.98 8.32
CA PRO A 421 -14.35 1.49 7.06
C PRO A 421 -13.11 2.40 7.13
N LEU A 422 -12.47 2.54 8.30
CA LEU A 422 -11.39 3.51 8.50
C LEU A 422 -10.03 3.06 7.94
N ILE A 423 -9.84 1.77 7.64
CA ILE A 423 -8.67 1.27 6.90
C ILE A 423 -8.63 1.91 5.49
N ARG A 424 -9.80 2.18 4.86
CA ARG A 424 -9.87 2.97 3.62
C ARG A 424 -9.55 4.46 3.83
N ALA A 425 -9.74 4.98 5.05
CA ALA A 425 -9.59 6.40 5.35
C ALA A 425 -8.25 6.79 6.01
N LEU A 426 -7.48 5.85 6.59
CA LEU A 426 -6.21 6.16 7.27
C LEU A 426 -4.94 5.72 6.52
N GLY A 427 -5.02 4.80 5.56
CA GLY A 427 -4.05 4.75 4.45
C GLY A 427 -4.05 6.05 3.62
N SER A 428 -5.06 6.90 3.84
CA SER A 428 -5.19 8.25 3.32
C SER A 428 -5.31 9.28 4.46
N ARG A 429 -4.23 9.64 5.17
CA ARG A 429 -4.19 11.04 5.66
C ARG A 429 -3.97 11.96 4.46
N HIS A 430 -5.09 12.18 3.76
CA HIS A 430 -5.34 13.12 2.68
C HIS A 430 -4.50 12.95 1.42
N SER A 431 -4.22 11.72 0.96
CA SER A 431 -3.92 11.57 -0.47
C SER A 431 -5.24 11.68 -1.25
N THR A 432 -5.43 12.81 -1.92
CA THR A 432 -6.54 13.00 -2.84
C THR A 432 -6.28 12.14 -4.06
N THR A 433 -7.22 11.26 -4.40
CA THR A 433 -7.11 10.43 -5.60
C THR A 433 -7.27 11.32 -6.83
N MET A 434 -6.17 11.65 -7.48
CA MET A 434 -6.16 12.55 -8.62
C MET A 434 -6.28 11.74 -9.92
N VAL A 435 -7.32 12.03 -10.69
CA VAL A 435 -7.61 11.42 -12.00
C VAL A 435 -7.61 12.54 -13.04
N CYS A 436 -6.85 12.36 -14.12
CA CYS A 436 -6.71 13.39 -15.16
C CYS A 436 -7.14 12.84 -16.52
N THR A 437 -7.88 13.62 -17.30
CA THR A 437 -7.90 13.46 -18.77
C THR A 437 -6.69 14.15 -19.39
N PRO A 438 -6.45 13.99 -20.71
CA PRO A 438 -5.67 14.99 -21.44
C PRO A 438 -6.43 16.31 -21.44
N ILE A 439 -5.74 17.41 -21.64
CA ILE A 439 -6.37 18.66 -22.05
C ILE A 439 -6.46 18.71 -23.58
N TYR A 440 -7.58 19.19 -24.11
CA TYR A 440 -7.90 19.04 -25.53
C TYR A 440 -7.55 20.30 -26.34
N TYR A 441 -6.95 20.12 -27.52
CA TYR A 441 -6.69 21.24 -28.43
C TYR A 441 -7.97 21.95 -28.85
N VAL A 442 -7.97 23.28 -28.77
CA VAL A 442 -9.11 24.13 -29.15
C VAL A 442 -9.13 24.53 -30.63
N ASN A 443 -8.46 23.79 -31.51
CA ASN A 443 -8.52 24.02 -32.97
C ASN A 443 -9.82 23.49 -33.62
N ALA A 444 -10.68 22.84 -32.84
CA ALA A 444 -11.84 22.09 -33.30
C ALA A 444 -12.91 21.99 -32.21
N ARG A 445 -14.17 21.80 -32.62
CA ARG A 445 -15.24 21.34 -31.72
C ARG A 445 -14.98 19.91 -31.21
N PRO A 446 -15.51 19.54 -30.03
CA PRO A 446 -15.37 18.20 -29.48
C PRO A 446 -16.01 17.12 -30.35
N HIS A 447 -15.53 15.88 -30.21
CA HIS A 447 -16.02 14.69 -30.89
C HIS A 447 -16.05 13.50 -29.92
N LEU A 448 -16.62 12.36 -30.35
CA LEU A 448 -16.76 11.15 -29.52
C LEU A 448 -15.49 10.74 -28.76
N GLY A 449 -14.32 10.80 -29.41
CA GLY A 449 -13.04 10.47 -28.76
C GLY A 449 -12.71 11.33 -27.52
N HIS A 450 -13.07 12.62 -27.52
CA HIS A 450 -12.87 13.48 -26.35
C HIS A 450 -13.82 13.04 -25.22
N LEU A 451 -15.12 12.87 -25.55
CA LEU A 451 -16.11 12.37 -24.60
C LEU A 451 -15.68 11.04 -23.98
N HIS A 452 -15.14 10.10 -24.77
CA HIS A 452 -14.68 8.80 -24.28
C HIS A 452 -13.61 8.92 -23.19
N SER A 453 -12.52 9.67 -23.43
CA SER A 453 -11.48 9.88 -22.41
C SER A 453 -12.06 10.53 -21.15
N THR A 454 -12.97 11.50 -21.31
CA THR A 454 -13.62 12.18 -20.19
C THR A 454 -14.55 11.26 -19.40
N VAL A 455 -15.33 10.41 -20.07
CA VAL A 455 -16.23 9.43 -19.43
C VAL A 455 -15.44 8.35 -18.68
N MET A 456 -14.32 7.87 -19.21
CA MET A 456 -13.44 6.93 -18.50
C MET A 456 -12.89 7.53 -17.20
N ALA A 457 -12.41 8.78 -17.26
CA ALA A 457 -11.89 9.46 -16.09
C ALA A 457 -13.00 9.78 -15.07
N ASP A 458 -14.18 10.18 -15.54
CA ASP A 458 -15.36 10.43 -14.71
C ASP A 458 -15.86 9.17 -14.01
N ALA A 459 -15.97 8.05 -14.72
CA ALA A 459 -16.36 6.77 -14.15
C ALA A 459 -15.36 6.31 -13.08
N LEU A 460 -14.06 6.54 -13.29
CA LEU A 460 -13.05 6.22 -12.30
C LEU A 460 -13.13 7.14 -11.06
N SER A 461 -13.33 8.44 -11.27
CA SER A 461 -13.55 9.41 -10.19
C SER A 461 -14.79 9.04 -9.35
N ARG A 462 -15.92 8.76 -10.01
CA ARG A 462 -17.17 8.32 -9.37
C ARG A 462 -17.00 7.00 -8.63
N TRP A 463 -16.20 6.07 -9.14
CA TRP A 463 -15.87 4.83 -8.43
C TRP A 463 -15.15 5.11 -7.10
N PHE A 464 -14.14 5.97 -7.11
CA PHE A 464 -13.43 6.35 -5.88
C PHE A 464 -14.31 7.16 -4.92
N LYS A 465 -15.20 8.03 -5.42
CA LYS A 465 -16.23 8.69 -4.61
C LYS A 465 -17.18 7.67 -3.96
N LEU A 466 -17.64 6.65 -4.72
CA LEU A 466 -18.47 5.55 -4.20
C LEU A 466 -17.74 4.73 -3.12
N ARG A 467 -16.41 4.59 -3.26
CA ARG A 467 -15.52 3.93 -2.29
C ARG A 467 -15.36 4.71 -0.99
N GLY A 468 -15.63 6.03 -1.02
CA GLY A 468 -15.51 6.96 0.10
C GLY A 468 -14.25 7.83 0.05
N ASP A 469 -13.53 7.86 -1.06
CA ASP A 469 -12.26 8.58 -1.17
C ASP A 469 -12.45 10.06 -1.52
N LYS A 470 -11.50 10.90 -1.08
CA LYS A 470 -11.34 12.24 -1.65
C LYS A 470 -10.77 12.11 -3.06
N THR A 471 -11.36 12.84 -4.01
CA THR A 471 -10.97 12.81 -5.42
C THR A 471 -10.67 14.21 -5.92
N LEU A 472 -9.78 14.31 -6.91
CA LEU A 472 -9.58 15.49 -7.74
C LEU A 472 -9.59 15.02 -9.20
N PHE A 473 -10.71 15.20 -9.87
CA PHE A 473 -10.88 14.90 -11.27
C PHE A 473 -10.68 16.16 -12.12
N THR A 474 -9.67 16.12 -12.98
CA THR A 474 -9.26 17.27 -13.81
C THR A 474 -9.45 16.99 -15.29
N THR A 475 -9.99 17.96 -16.00
CA THR A 475 -10.07 17.99 -17.47
C THR A 475 -9.82 19.42 -17.97
N GLY A 476 -9.81 19.67 -19.28
CA GLY A 476 -9.54 21.03 -19.75
C GLY A 476 -9.17 21.16 -21.22
N THR A 477 -8.62 22.33 -21.55
CA THR A 477 -8.25 22.71 -22.92
C THR A 477 -6.81 23.19 -23.03
N ASP A 478 -6.14 22.72 -24.09
CA ASP A 478 -4.83 23.20 -24.55
C ASP A 478 -5.03 24.29 -25.61
N GLU A 479 -4.66 25.51 -25.25
CA GLU A 479 -5.07 26.73 -25.95
C GLU A 479 -3.92 27.48 -26.61
N HIS A 480 -2.67 27.01 -26.48
CA HIS A 480 -1.51 27.67 -27.06
C HIS A 480 -0.99 26.95 -28.32
N GLY A 481 -0.10 27.63 -29.05
CA GLY A 481 0.62 27.08 -30.19
C GLY A 481 0.04 27.43 -31.55
N LEU A 482 0.85 27.18 -32.58
CA LEU A 482 0.60 27.62 -33.96
C LEU A 482 -0.71 27.07 -34.55
N LYS A 483 -1.08 25.83 -34.21
CA LYS A 483 -2.31 25.21 -34.73
C LYS A 483 -3.57 25.95 -34.29
N VAL A 484 -3.60 26.42 -33.05
CA VAL A 484 -4.72 27.19 -32.50
C VAL A 484 -4.73 28.59 -33.11
N GLN A 485 -3.58 29.25 -33.17
CA GLN A 485 -3.42 30.55 -33.80
C GLN A 485 -3.94 30.54 -35.26
N GLN A 486 -3.49 29.60 -36.08
CA GLN A 486 -3.95 29.46 -37.46
C GLN A 486 -5.44 29.13 -37.58
N ALA A 487 -6.02 28.41 -36.60
CA ALA A 487 -7.45 28.13 -36.59
C ALA A 487 -8.27 29.39 -36.30
N ALA A 488 -7.82 30.23 -35.37
CA ALA A 488 -8.43 31.53 -35.09
C ALA A 488 -8.32 32.49 -36.28
N GLU A 489 -7.15 32.57 -36.91
CA GLU A 489 -6.91 33.36 -38.12
C GLU A 489 -7.84 32.94 -39.27
N ARG A 490 -7.98 31.62 -39.52
CA ARG A 490 -8.93 31.10 -40.52
C ARG A 490 -10.39 31.39 -40.17
N ALA A 491 -10.72 31.49 -38.89
CA ALA A 491 -12.05 31.87 -38.42
C ALA A 491 -12.28 33.39 -38.41
N GLY A 492 -11.26 34.20 -38.70
CA GLY A 492 -11.33 35.66 -38.66
C GLY A 492 -11.58 36.23 -37.27
N LYS A 493 -11.11 35.55 -36.21
CA LYS A 493 -11.31 35.93 -34.81
C LYS A 493 -9.98 36.20 -34.09
N ASP A 494 -10.03 37.03 -33.05
CA ASP A 494 -8.94 37.09 -32.07
C ASP A 494 -8.69 35.71 -31.46
N THR A 495 -7.43 35.34 -31.27
CA THR A 495 -7.08 33.98 -30.81
C THR A 495 -7.62 33.68 -29.42
N LYS A 496 -7.64 34.65 -28.51
CA LYS A 496 -8.21 34.47 -27.17
C LYS A 496 -9.72 34.26 -27.25
N GLU A 497 -10.42 35.09 -28.02
CA GLU A 497 -11.87 34.95 -28.24
C GLU A 497 -12.21 33.58 -28.85
N PHE A 498 -11.44 33.14 -29.85
CA PHE A 498 -11.58 31.83 -30.46
C PHE A 498 -11.37 30.69 -29.44
N CYS A 499 -10.34 30.78 -28.59
CA CYS A 499 -10.11 29.81 -27.51
C CYS A 499 -11.28 29.80 -26.51
N ASP A 500 -11.77 30.96 -26.09
CA ASP A 500 -12.91 31.09 -25.17
C ASP A 500 -14.17 30.41 -25.75
N ASP A 501 -14.49 30.66 -27.02
CA ASP A 501 -15.63 30.06 -27.72
C ASP A 501 -15.53 28.53 -27.81
N VAL A 502 -14.36 28.02 -28.19
CA VAL A 502 -14.18 26.57 -28.36
C VAL A 502 -14.11 25.87 -27.01
N ALA A 503 -13.46 26.44 -26.00
CA ALA A 503 -13.46 25.90 -24.64
C ALA A 503 -14.88 25.78 -24.08
N ALA A 504 -15.76 26.76 -24.35
CA ALA A 504 -17.17 26.66 -23.98
C ALA A 504 -17.89 25.46 -24.62
N THR A 505 -17.51 25.06 -25.85
CA THR A 505 -18.06 23.84 -26.47
C THR A 505 -17.60 22.54 -25.78
N PHE A 506 -16.38 22.50 -25.25
CA PHE A 506 -15.90 21.36 -24.45
C PHE A 506 -16.58 21.32 -23.07
N GLN A 507 -16.79 22.46 -22.42
CA GLN A 507 -17.57 22.54 -21.18
C GLN A 507 -19.02 22.11 -21.39
N ALA A 508 -19.63 22.49 -22.53
CA ALA A 508 -20.96 22.04 -22.92
C ALA A 508 -21.00 20.52 -23.16
N MET A 509 -20.00 19.94 -23.82
CA MET A 509 -19.86 18.48 -23.95
C MET A 509 -19.80 17.81 -22.57
N CYS A 510 -18.98 18.32 -21.64
CA CYS A 510 -18.89 17.77 -20.28
C CYS A 510 -20.24 17.85 -19.54
N THR A 511 -20.92 18.99 -19.63
CA THR A 511 -22.25 19.18 -19.01
C THR A 511 -23.26 18.17 -19.57
N ARG A 512 -23.32 18.04 -20.90
CA ARG A 512 -24.24 17.13 -21.58
C ARG A 512 -23.88 15.66 -21.38
N GLY A 513 -22.60 15.34 -21.21
CA GLY A 513 -22.08 14.01 -20.89
C GLY A 513 -22.23 13.62 -19.41
N ASN A 514 -22.83 14.47 -18.58
CA ASN A 514 -22.95 14.30 -17.13
C ASN A 514 -21.57 13.98 -16.48
N ILE A 515 -20.58 14.80 -16.81
CA ILE A 515 -19.21 14.70 -16.29
C ILE A 515 -19.10 15.52 -15.00
N ASP A 516 -18.69 14.88 -13.92
CA ASP A 516 -18.55 15.45 -12.58
C ASP A 516 -17.07 15.75 -12.27
N TYR A 517 -16.48 16.66 -13.04
CA TYR A 517 -15.10 17.12 -12.85
C TYR A 517 -15.00 18.16 -11.73
N ASP A 518 -13.88 18.15 -11.01
CA ASP A 518 -13.60 19.11 -9.93
C ASP A 518 -12.88 20.36 -10.47
N ARG A 519 -12.09 20.22 -11.54
CA ARG A 519 -11.41 21.34 -12.20
C ARG A 519 -11.40 21.20 -13.73
N PHE A 520 -11.86 22.25 -14.41
CA PHE A 520 -11.67 22.46 -15.85
C PHE A 520 -10.55 23.49 -16.04
N VAL A 521 -9.35 23.04 -16.38
CA VAL A 521 -8.19 23.93 -16.56
C VAL A 521 -8.11 24.44 -18.00
N ARG A 522 -7.69 25.70 -18.16
CA ARG A 522 -7.38 26.27 -19.47
C ARG A 522 -5.95 26.78 -19.45
N THR A 523 -5.13 26.46 -20.45
CA THR A 523 -3.71 26.88 -20.43
C THR A 523 -3.52 28.40 -20.54
N THR A 524 -4.55 29.15 -20.91
CA THR A 524 -4.54 30.62 -20.88
C THR A 524 -4.70 31.23 -19.48
N GLU A 525 -5.07 30.44 -18.47
CA GLU A 525 -5.30 30.90 -17.09
C GLU A 525 -4.03 31.48 -16.43
N PRO A 526 -4.15 32.55 -15.62
CA PRO A 526 -2.99 33.18 -14.99
C PRO A 526 -2.20 32.26 -14.06
N ASP A 527 -2.86 31.41 -13.27
CA ASP A 527 -2.19 30.51 -12.33
C ASP A 527 -1.45 29.37 -13.05
N HIS A 528 -1.98 28.90 -14.18
CA HIS A 528 -1.28 27.98 -15.07
C HIS A 528 0.02 28.57 -15.62
N LYS A 529 -0.01 29.83 -16.07
CA LYS A 529 1.20 30.54 -16.51
C LYS A 529 2.23 30.60 -15.40
N VAL A 530 1.81 30.94 -14.18
CA VAL A 530 2.69 30.92 -12.99
C VAL A 530 3.28 29.53 -12.76
N ALA A 531 2.50 28.46 -12.88
CA ALA A 531 2.99 27.09 -12.74
C ALA A 531 4.05 26.75 -13.80
N VAL A 532 3.81 27.06 -15.08
CA VAL A 532 4.75 26.84 -16.18
C VAL A 532 6.04 27.65 -15.99
N GLU A 533 5.93 28.93 -15.60
CA GLU A 533 7.09 29.79 -15.37
C GLU A 533 7.97 29.26 -14.22
N ASN A 534 7.37 28.80 -13.11
CA ASN A 534 8.12 28.23 -12.00
C ASN A 534 8.74 26.89 -12.37
N PHE A 535 8.01 26.04 -13.08
CA PHE A 535 8.51 24.75 -13.55
C PHE A 535 9.69 24.93 -14.51
N TRP A 536 9.59 25.86 -15.45
CA TRP A 536 10.69 26.22 -16.35
C TRP A 536 11.93 26.69 -15.59
N LYS A 537 11.78 27.61 -14.63
CA LYS A 537 12.89 28.10 -13.80
C LYS A 537 13.58 26.95 -13.05
N THR A 538 12.79 26.03 -12.46
CA THR A 538 13.34 24.84 -11.80
C THR A 538 14.16 23.98 -12.77
N LEU A 539 13.67 23.74 -14.00
CA LEU A 539 14.38 22.95 -15.00
C LEU A 539 15.69 23.61 -15.46
N ILE A 540 15.72 24.94 -15.58
CA ILE A 540 16.96 25.70 -15.86
C ILE A 540 17.93 25.62 -14.68
N GLU A 541 17.47 25.83 -13.45
CA GLU A 541 18.28 25.77 -12.22
C GLU A 541 18.91 24.39 -12.01
N LYS A 542 18.27 23.34 -12.52
CA LYS A 542 18.74 21.95 -12.47
C LYS A 542 19.64 21.57 -13.65
N ASP A 543 20.02 22.51 -14.50
CA ASP A 543 20.79 22.29 -15.75
C ASP A 543 20.12 21.25 -16.68
N ALA A 544 18.78 21.14 -16.63
CA ALA A 544 18.04 20.22 -17.47
C ALA A 544 17.64 20.85 -18.82
N ILE A 545 17.61 22.18 -18.88
CA ILE A 545 17.38 22.96 -20.11
C ILE A 545 18.62 23.78 -20.45
N TYR A 546 19.02 23.76 -21.72
CA TYR A 546 20.14 24.56 -22.25
C TYR A 546 19.75 25.19 -23.59
N LEU A 547 20.42 26.27 -23.98
CA LEU A 547 20.25 26.87 -25.32
C LEU A 547 21.07 26.07 -26.33
N GLY A 548 20.47 25.68 -27.46
CA GLY A 548 21.15 24.97 -28.52
C GLY A 548 20.54 25.24 -29.89
N GLU A 549 21.11 24.63 -30.94
CA GLU A 549 20.58 24.73 -32.30
C GLU A 549 19.66 23.54 -32.61
N HIS A 550 18.52 23.83 -33.24
CA HIS A 550 17.63 22.86 -33.86
C HIS A 550 17.77 23.01 -35.37
N GLU A 551 18.21 21.94 -36.04
CA GLU A 551 18.32 21.90 -37.49
C GLU A 551 17.12 21.12 -38.06
N ALA A 552 16.39 21.72 -39.00
CA ALA A 552 15.32 21.07 -39.72
C ALA A 552 15.44 21.39 -41.21
N TRP A 553 15.14 20.41 -42.06
CA TRP A 553 15.07 20.68 -43.49
C TRP A 553 13.81 21.47 -43.78
N TYR A 554 13.90 22.52 -44.57
CA TYR A 554 12.78 23.32 -45.01
C TYR A 554 12.74 23.32 -46.52
N CYS A 555 11.60 22.95 -47.09
CA CYS A 555 11.37 23.12 -48.51
C CYS A 555 10.69 24.47 -48.73
N VAL A 556 11.42 25.43 -49.28
CA VAL A 556 10.90 26.77 -49.61
C VAL A 556 9.73 26.68 -50.59
N SER A 557 9.81 25.77 -51.57
CA SER A 557 8.77 25.60 -52.60
C SER A 557 7.47 25.01 -52.05
N ASP A 558 7.55 24.18 -51.01
CA ASP A 558 6.40 23.52 -50.37
C ASP A 558 5.99 24.22 -49.06
N GLU A 559 6.72 25.27 -48.66
CA GLU A 559 6.66 25.97 -47.39
C GLU A 559 6.56 25.04 -46.16
N THR A 560 7.27 23.90 -46.18
CA THR A 560 7.12 22.85 -45.16
C THR A 560 8.45 22.41 -44.57
N PHE A 561 8.44 22.06 -43.29
CA PHE A 561 9.56 21.42 -42.63
C PHE A 561 9.52 19.91 -42.84
N LEU A 562 10.68 19.34 -43.12
CA LEU A 562 10.90 17.95 -43.46
C LEU A 562 11.92 17.34 -42.49
N THR A 563 11.66 16.12 -42.06
CA THR A 563 12.62 15.34 -41.27
C THR A 563 13.73 14.79 -42.16
N GLU A 564 14.85 14.36 -41.57
CA GLU A 564 15.93 13.69 -42.32
C GLU A 564 15.44 12.49 -43.14
N MET A 565 14.41 11.78 -42.66
CA MET A 565 13.82 10.65 -43.38
C MET A 565 12.98 11.07 -44.59
N GLN A 566 12.49 12.31 -44.62
CA GLN A 566 11.64 12.85 -45.70
C GLN A 566 12.43 13.60 -46.77
N VAL A 567 13.75 13.67 -46.61
CA VAL A 567 14.65 14.29 -47.58
C VAL A 567 15.64 13.27 -48.10
N GLU A 568 16.12 13.47 -49.32
CA GLU A 568 17.16 12.63 -49.92
C GLU A 568 18.15 13.47 -50.73
N SER A 569 19.35 12.93 -50.94
CA SER A 569 20.37 13.57 -51.75
C SER A 569 20.33 13.01 -53.18
N VAL A 570 20.05 13.87 -54.15
CA VAL A 570 20.09 13.54 -55.59
C VAL A 570 21.04 14.52 -56.29
N ASP A 571 22.03 14.00 -57.01
CA ASP A 571 23.07 14.78 -57.70
C ASP A 571 23.76 15.84 -56.81
N GLY A 572 23.96 15.53 -55.52
CA GLY A 572 24.61 16.41 -54.56
C GLY A 572 23.74 17.56 -54.03
N LYS A 573 22.44 17.58 -54.34
CA LYS A 573 21.46 18.52 -53.79
C LYS A 573 20.45 17.75 -52.92
N MET A 574 20.16 18.29 -51.74
CA MET A 574 19.11 17.75 -50.88
C MET A 574 17.75 18.19 -51.41
N ILE A 575 16.83 17.22 -51.57
CA ILE A 575 15.47 17.43 -52.05
C ILE A 575 14.45 16.74 -51.14
N SER A 576 13.21 17.20 -51.18
CA SER A 576 12.06 16.52 -50.59
C SER A 576 11.78 15.22 -51.34
N LYS A 577 11.64 14.11 -50.62
CA LYS A 577 11.23 12.81 -51.21
C LYS A 577 9.81 12.85 -51.80
N GLU A 578 8.98 13.76 -51.31
CA GLU A 578 7.57 13.85 -51.68
C GLU A 578 7.36 14.72 -52.92
N SER A 579 8.00 15.89 -52.99
CA SER A 579 7.82 16.86 -54.07
C SER A 579 8.97 16.90 -55.08
N GLY A 580 10.14 16.36 -54.74
CA GLY A 580 11.37 16.51 -55.51
C GLY A 580 11.97 17.92 -55.48
N HIS A 581 11.40 18.84 -54.70
CA HIS A 581 11.88 20.22 -54.60
C HIS A 581 13.12 20.33 -53.70
N PRO A 582 14.04 21.28 -54.00
CA PRO A 582 15.20 21.55 -53.14
C PRO A 582 14.78 21.89 -51.71
N VAL A 583 15.55 21.38 -50.76
CA VAL A 583 15.40 21.69 -49.34
C VAL A 583 16.66 22.38 -48.81
N GLU A 584 16.47 23.29 -47.89
CA GLU A 584 17.54 23.97 -47.17
C GLU A 584 17.54 23.55 -45.71
N LEU A 585 18.71 23.45 -45.10
CA LEU A 585 18.80 23.18 -43.67
C LEU A 585 18.63 24.49 -42.93
N VAL A 586 17.49 24.67 -42.28
CA VAL A 586 17.21 25.83 -41.44
C VAL A 586 17.66 25.52 -40.03
N LYS A 587 18.53 26.37 -39.48
CA LYS A 587 18.95 26.31 -38.08
C LYS A 587 18.18 27.34 -37.26
N GLU A 588 17.53 26.89 -36.22
CA GLU A 588 16.90 27.76 -35.23
C GLU A 588 17.55 27.56 -33.88
N GLU A 589 17.98 28.65 -33.25
CA GLU A 589 18.37 28.60 -31.85
C GLU A 589 17.10 28.35 -31.02
N ASN A 590 17.09 27.31 -30.19
CA ASN A 590 15.98 26.87 -29.37
C ASN A 590 16.53 26.36 -28.02
N TYR A 591 15.86 26.67 -26.91
CA TYR A 591 16.07 25.92 -25.67
C TYR A 591 15.70 24.45 -25.85
N LYS A 592 16.60 23.56 -25.42
CA LYS A 592 16.49 22.10 -25.48
C LYS A 592 16.52 21.51 -24.08
N PHE A 593 15.69 20.50 -23.85
CA PHE A 593 15.71 19.67 -22.65
C PHE A 593 16.61 18.46 -22.87
N ARG A 594 17.45 18.14 -21.88
CA ARG A 594 18.43 17.03 -21.87
C ARG A 594 17.76 15.66 -21.73
N LEU A 595 16.78 15.34 -22.56
CA LEU A 595 16.02 14.08 -22.47
C LEU A 595 16.92 12.84 -22.53
N SER A 596 18.00 12.90 -23.32
CA SER A 596 18.97 11.80 -23.45
C SER A 596 19.58 11.39 -22.10
N ALA A 597 19.77 12.33 -21.17
CA ALA A 597 20.36 12.07 -19.86
C ALA A 597 19.44 11.25 -18.92
N PHE A 598 18.13 11.17 -19.21
CA PHE A 598 17.15 10.51 -18.35
C PHE A 598 16.79 9.09 -18.82
N GLN A 599 17.45 8.56 -19.85
CA GLN A 599 17.14 7.24 -20.42
C GLN A 599 17.19 6.11 -19.37
N ASN A 600 18.29 6.00 -18.61
CA ASN A 600 18.44 4.94 -17.61
C ASN A 600 17.44 5.09 -16.46
N VAL A 601 17.20 6.33 -16.01
CA VAL A 601 16.22 6.64 -14.97
C VAL A 601 14.82 6.19 -15.37
N LEU A 602 14.42 6.44 -16.63
CA LEU A 602 13.12 6.01 -17.13
C LEU A 602 13.02 4.48 -17.24
N LEU A 603 14.09 3.81 -17.66
CA LEU A 603 14.11 2.33 -17.68
C LEU A 603 13.98 1.74 -16.29
N GLU A 604 14.72 2.27 -15.30
CA GLU A 604 14.62 1.84 -13.90
C GLU A 604 13.22 2.07 -13.34
N TRP A 605 12.61 3.23 -13.61
CA TRP A 605 11.24 3.52 -13.19
C TRP A 605 10.23 2.56 -13.82
N LEU A 606 10.34 2.28 -15.12
CA LEU A 606 9.46 1.34 -15.82
C LEU A 606 9.64 -0.10 -15.29
N ASP A 607 10.87 -0.54 -15.04
CA ASP A 607 11.18 -1.89 -14.57
C ASP A 607 10.72 -2.10 -13.11
N ALA A 608 10.85 -1.08 -12.26
CA ALA A 608 10.33 -1.12 -10.89
C ALA A 608 8.80 -1.05 -10.81
N ASN A 609 8.13 -0.55 -11.87
CA ASN A 609 6.68 -0.33 -11.88
C ASN A 609 6.04 -0.95 -13.14
N PRO A 610 5.96 -2.29 -13.25
CA PRO A 610 5.52 -2.97 -14.47
C PRO A 610 4.07 -2.70 -14.89
N ASP A 611 3.25 -2.14 -13.99
CA ASP A 611 1.84 -1.79 -14.20
C ASP A 611 1.60 -0.27 -14.33
N VAL A 612 2.66 0.54 -14.39
CA VAL A 612 2.56 2.00 -14.49
C VAL A 612 1.97 2.46 -15.82
N ILE A 613 2.04 1.64 -16.87
CA ILE A 613 1.40 1.89 -18.15
C ILE A 613 0.46 0.73 -18.47
N GLN A 614 -0.79 1.05 -18.76
CA GLN A 614 -1.82 0.10 -19.17
C GLN A 614 -2.36 0.47 -20.55
N PRO A 615 -2.61 -0.51 -21.44
CA PRO A 615 -2.39 -1.95 -21.28
C PRO A 615 -0.91 -2.35 -21.42
N LYS A 616 -0.58 -3.60 -21.07
CA LYS A 616 0.82 -4.10 -21.08
C LYS A 616 1.50 -3.99 -22.45
N SER A 617 0.75 -4.09 -23.55
CA SER A 617 1.29 -3.87 -24.90
C SER A 617 1.89 -2.46 -25.05
N ARG A 618 1.22 -1.44 -24.52
CA ARG A 618 1.71 -0.05 -24.55
C ARG A 618 2.90 0.16 -23.63
N PHE A 619 2.95 -0.50 -22.47
CA PHE A 619 4.13 -0.53 -21.62
C PHE A 619 5.35 -1.05 -22.39
N ASN A 620 5.20 -2.18 -23.09
CA ASN A 620 6.28 -2.79 -23.85
C ASN A 620 6.76 -1.88 -24.99
N GLU A 621 5.83 -1.23 -25.71
CA GLU A 621 6.15 -0.24 -26.75
C GLU A 621 6.96 0.93 -26.19
N VAL A 622 6.50 1.55 -25.11
CA VAL A 622 7.20 2.69 -24.47
C VAL A 622 8.57 2.28 -23.98
N ARG A 623 8.66 1.14 -23.26
CA ARG A 623 9.94 0.62 -22.76
C ARG A 623 10.92 0.38 -23.91
N SER A 624 10.45 -0.19 -25.02
CA SER A 624 11.26 -0.39 -26.22
C SER A 624 11.74 0.95 -26.80
N MET A 625 10.87 1.96 -26.88
CA MET A 625 11.25 3.30 -27.37
C MET A 625 12.36 3.92 -26.51
N VAL A 626 12.26 3.82 -25.18
CA VAL A 626 13.29 4.34 -24.26
C VAL A 626 14.59 3.54 -24.42
N GLN A 627 14.50 2.22 -24.53
CA GLN A 627 15.66 1.33 -24.67
C GLN A 627 16.43 1.58 -25.98
N SER A 628 15.74 1.98 -27.06
CA SER A 628 16.36 2.29 -28.36
C SER A 628 17.22 3.56 -28.37
N GLY A 629 17.14 4.40 -27.35
CA GLY A 629 17.89 5.67 -27.28
C GLY A 629 16.97 6.89 -27.26
N LEU A 630 17.26 7.84 -26.38
CA LEU A 630 16.56 9.13 -26.32
C LEU A 630 17.46 10.28 -26.81
N HIS A 631 16.87 11.21 -27.56
CA HIS A 631 17.52 12.43 -28.01
C HIS A 631 16.95 13.66 -27.29
N ASP A 632 17.78 14.66 -27.09
CA ASP A 632 17.35 15.94 -26.51
C ASP A 632 16.27 16.60 -27.36
N VAL A 633 15.26 17.17 -26.68
CA VAL A 633 14.05 17.69 -27.33
C VAL A 633 13.99 19.20 -27.21
N SER A 634 13.62 19.89 -28.29
CA SER A 634 13.38 21.33 -28.24
C SER A 634 12.14 21.65 -27.40
N VAL A 635 12.32 22.47 -26.36
CA VAL A 635 11.28 22.91 -25.41
C VAL A 635 10.96 24.40 -25.51
N SER A 636 11.47 25.09 -26.54
CA SER A 636 11.00 26.43 -26.92
C SER A 636 10.90 26.58 -28.43
N ARG A 637 10.31 27.69 -28.89
CA ARG A 637 10.33 28.14 -30.29
C ARG A 637 10.57 29.64 -30.33
N LEU A 638 11.12 30.14 -31.43
CA LEU A 638 11.24 31.59 -31.64
C LEU A 638 9.85 32.24 -31.68
N ARG A 639 9.71 33.35 -30.94
CA ARG A 639 8.44 34.05 -30.76
C ARG A 639 7.90 34.67 -32.05
N GLU A 640 8.79 35.02 -32.98
CA GLU A 640 8.40 35.49 -34.32
C GLU A 640 7.57 34.44 -35.09
N LYS A 641 7.81 33.14 -34.83
CA LYS A 641 7.10 32.03 -35.47
C LYS A 641 5.82 31.65 -34.72
N ILE A 642 5.83 31.75 -33.40
CA ILE A 642 4.70 31.38 -32.54
C ILE A 642 4.48 32.47 -31.49
N GLN A 643 3.55 33.38 -31.79
CA GLN A 643 3.21 34.50 -30.92
C GLN A 643 2.21 34.11 -29.82
N TRP A 644 1.30 33.18 -30.13
CA TRP A 644 0.28 32.70 -29.19
C TRP A 644 0.77 31.54 -28.30
N ALA A 645 1.67 31.86 -27.38
CA ALA A 645 2.25 30.91 -26.41
C ALA A 645 2.83 31.64 -25.18
N ILE A 646 3.08 30.89 -24.10
CA ILE A 646 3.71 31.42 -22.87
C ILE A 646 5.16 31.83 -23.19
N PRO A 647 5.59 33.07 -22.90
CA PRO A 647 6.99 33.49 -23.08
C PRO A 647 7.94 32.69 -22.19
N VAL A 648 9.17 32.46 -22.65
CA VAL A 648 10.21 31.86 -21.80
C VAL A 648 10.59 32.85 -20.68
N PRO A 649 10.59 32.43 -19.39
CA PRO A 649 11.02 33.29 -18.29
C PRO A 649 12.46 33.78 -18.50
N GLY A 650 12.63 35.10 -18.59
CA GLY A 650 13.94 35.74 -18.77
C GLY A 650 14.41 35.88 -20.23
N ASP A 651 13.67 35.34 -21.20
CA ASP A 651 13.95 35.52 -22.63
C ASP A 651 12.66 35.72 -23.45
N ALA A 652 12.39 36.98 -23.78
CA ALA A 652 11.19 37.36 -24.52
C ALA A 652 11.24 36.99 -26.02
N ASN A 653 12.39 36.58 -26.56
CA ASN A 653 12.51 36.14 -27.95
C ASN A 653 12.00 34.70 -28.15
N HIS A 654 11.81 33.96 -27.06
CA HIS A 654 11.35 32.58 -27.09
C HIS A 654 9.97 32.41 -26.45
N SER A 655 9.23 31.44 -26.99
CA SER A 655 7.98 30.92 -26.46
C SER A 655 8.18 29.49 -25.99
N VAL A 656 7.63 29.13 -24.82
CA VAL A 656 7.64 27.77 -24.27
C VAL A 656 6.94 26.81 -25.23
N TYR A 657 7.51 25.63 -25.40
CA TYR A 657 6.93 24.59 -26.25
C TYR A 657 5.59 24.11 -25.69
N VAL A 658 4.58 24.03 -26.55
CA VAL A 658 3.20 23.72 -26.19
C VAL A 658 3.05 22.45 -25.36
N TRP A 659 3.85 21.41 -25.56
CA TRP A 659 3.73 20.19 -24.74
C TRP A 659 4.32 20.33 -23.34
N LEU A 660 5.33 21.17 -23.12
CA LEU A 660 5.84 21.44 -21.77
C LEU A 660 4.83 22.28 -20.98
N ASP A 661 4.26 23.29 -21.64
CA ASP A 661 3.13 24.08 -21.17
C ASP A 661 1.93 23.17 -20.82
N ALA A 662 1.42 22.44 -21.80
CA ALA A 662 0.28 21.55 -21.66
C ALA A 662 0.47 20.50 -20.55
N LEU A 663 1.60 19.79 -20.49
CA LEU A 663 1.82 18.77 -19.43
C LEU A 663 1.85 19.38 -18.02
N SER A 664 2.26 20.64 -17.89
CA SER A 664 2.25 21.36 -16.60
C SER A 664 0.84 21.65 -16.06
N ASN A 665 -0.22 21.42 -16.86
CA ASN A 665 -1.60 21.57 -16.42
C ASN A 665 -1.90 20.67 -15.20
N TYR A 666 -1.30 19.47 -15.16
CA TYR A 666 -1.50 18.52 -14.08
C TYR A 666 -0.94 19.06 -12.75
N LEU A 667 0.26 19.64 -12.80
CA LEU A 667 0.85 20.32 -11.65
C LEU A 667 -0.02 21.51 -11.21
N THR A 668 -0.50 22.30 -12.17
CA THR A 668 -1.39 23.44 -11.91
C THR A 668 -2.65 22.99 -11.18
N CYS A 669 -3.28 21.91 -11.63
CA CYS A 669 -4.49 21.38 -11.01
C CYS A 669 -4.26 20.87 -9.58
N ALA A 670 -3.09 20.28 -9.32
CA ALA A 670 -2.68 19.89 -7.97
C ALA A 670 -2.29 21.09 -7.08
N GLY A 671 -2.27 22.31 -7.63
CA GLY A 671 -1.99 23.56 -6.93
C GLY A 671 -0.52 23.97 -6.90
N TYR A 672 0.33 23.39 -7.75
CA TYR A 672 1.71 23.83 -7.91
C TYR A 672 1.76 25.28 -8.45
N PRO A 673 2.71 26.12 -8.00
CA PRO A 673 3.73 25.85 -6.98
C PRO A 673 3.31 26.25 -5.56
N ASN A 674 2.15 26.89 -5.40
CA ASN A 674 1.83 27.70 -4.22
C ASN A 674 0.92 27.00 -3.19
N SER A 675 0.28 25.89 -3.54
CA SER A 675 -0.68 25.22 -2.66
C SER A 675 0.02 24.44 -1.55
N PRO A 676 -0.35 24.65 -0.27
CA PRO A 676 0.18 23.85 0.84
C PRO A 676 -0.29 22.39 0.78
N ASN A 677 -1.34 22.09 -0.01
CA ASN A 677 -1.89 20.75 -0.19
C ASN A 677 -1.37 20.05 -1.46
N PHE A 678 -0.35 20.59 -2.13
CA PHE A 678 0.22 19.98 -3.33
C PHE A 678 0.68 18.53 -3.08
N ASN A 679 1.44 18.29 -2.00
CA ASN A 679 1.94 16.95 -1.63
C ASN A 679 0.83 15.98 -1.16
N GLN A 680 -0.37 16.50 -0.88
CA GLN A 680 -1.55 15.69 -0.56
C GLN A 680 -2.28 15.25 -1.84
N THR A 681 -2.00 15.87 -2.99
CA THR A 681 -2.75 15.62 -4.23
C THR A 681 -1.86 15.01 -5.31
N TRP A 682 -0.59 15.43 -5.36
CA TRP A 682 0.42 14.94 -6.27
C TRP A 682 1.09 13.68 -5.70
N PRO A 683 1.45 12.68 -6.52
CA PRO A 683 1.29 12.59 -7.97
C PRO A 683 -0.07 12.01 -8.41
N PRO A 684 -0.47 12.24 -9.68
CA PRO A 684 -1.71 11.71 -10.22
C PRO A 684 -1.76 10.19 -10.12
N ASN A 685 -2.87 9.68 -9.60
CA ASN A 685 -3.13 8.26 -9.51
C ASN A 685 -3.38 7.66 -10.90
N TYR A 686 -4.07 8.42 -11.77
CA TYR A 686 -4.42 8.00 -13.11
C TYR A 686 -4.33 9.15 -14.11
N HIS A 687 -3.49 8.99 -15.13
CA HIS A 687 -3.59 9.74 -16.38
C HIS A 687 -4.32 8.90 -17.42
N ILE A 688 -5.54 9.29 -17.77
CA ILE A 688 -6.27 8.71 -18.89
C ILE A 688 -5.84 9.43 -20.16
N VAL A 689 -5.29 8.72 -21.14
CA VAL A 689 -4.78 9.30 -22.38
C VAL A 689 -5.09 8.44 -23.60
N GLY A 690 -5.14 9.05 -24.78
CA GLY A 690 -5.16 8.30 -26.03
C GLY A 690 -3.78 7.70 -26.34
N LYS A 691 -3.76 6.55 -27.02
CA LYS A 691 -2.51 5.88 -27.45
C LYS A 691 -1.57 6.76 -28.28
N ASP A 692 -2.10 7.78 -28.96
CA ASP A 692 -1.36 8.71 -29.82
C ASP A 692 -0.47 9.70 -29.05
N ILE A 693 -0.79 9.98 -27.78
CA ILE A 693 -0.07 10.94 -26.95
C ILE A 693 0.73 10.28 -25.81
N ILE A 694 0.86 8.95 -25.85
CA ILE A 694 1.53 8.18 -24.80
C ILE A 694 3.00 8.56 -24.63
N LYS A 695 3.70 8.86 -25.72
CA LYS A 695 5.12 9.29 -25.69
C LYS A 695 5.31 10.51 -24.79
N PHE A 696 4.41 11.48 -24.87
CA PHE A 696 4.48 12.69 -24.06
C PHE A 696 4.27 12.39 -22.57
N HIS A 697 3.34 11.49 -22.25
CA HIS A 697 2.96 11.19 -20.86
C HIS A 697 3.87 10.17 -20.18
N ALA A 698 4.47 9.27 -20.95
CA ALA A 698 5.24 8.13 -20.42
C ALA A 698 6.76 8.26 -20.64
N ILE A 699 7.22 9.24 -21.43
CA ILE A 699 8.66 9.51 -21.64
C ILE A 699 8.98 10.96 -21.27
N TYR A 700 8.34 11.93 -21.92
CA TYR A 700 8.72 13.35 -21.71
C TYR A 700 8.30 13.82 -20.32
N TRP A 701 7.06 13.55 -19.94
CA TRP A 701 6.52 14.00 -18.67
C TRP A 701 7.28 13.45 -17.45
N PRO A 702 7.54 12.14 -17.34
CA PRO A 702 8.28 11.61 -16.20
C PRO A 702 9.73 12.11 -16.18
N ALA A 703 10.35 12.36 -17.34
CA ALA A 703 11.67 12.97 -17.41
C ALA A 703 11.67 14.43 -16.93
N PHE A 704 10.69 15.24 -17.33
CA PHE A 704 10.52 16.62 -16.85
C PHE A 704 10.31 16.64 -15.32
N LEU A 705 9.43 15.77 -14.81
CA LEU A 705 9.17 15.67 -13.37
C LEU A 705 10.39 15.23 -12.58
N TYR A 706 11.11 14.22 -13.07
CA TYR A 706 12.32 13.72 -12.43
C TYR A 706 13.40 14.80 -12.40
N ALA A 707 13.61 15.53 -13.50
CA ALA A 707 14.53 16.66 -13.56
C ALA A 707 14.18 17.76 -12.54
N ALA A 708 12.88 17.99 -12.31
CA ALA A 708 12.38 18.93 -11.31
C ALA A 708 12.31 18.35 -9.88
N ASN A 709 12.74 17.10 -9.66
CA ASN A 709 12.65 16.38 -8.39
C ASN A 709 11.22 16.30 -7.83
N LEU A 710 10.26 15.98 -8.70
CA LEU A 710 8.85 15.76 -8.39
C LEU A 710 8.48 14.27 -8.57
N GLU A 711 7.51 13.79 -7.79
CA GLU A 711 7.03 12.41 -7.91
C GLU A 711 6.40 12.12 -9.28
N LEU A 712 6.61 10.90 -9.79
CA LEU A 712 6.16 10.46 -11.12
C LEU A 712 4.72 9.92 -11.04
N PRO A 713 3.96 9.91 -12.16
CA PRO A 713 2.60 9.39 -12.19
C PRO A 713 2.51 7.93 -11.74
N LYS A 714 1.45 7.57 -11.00
CA LYS A 714 1.29 6.19 -10.51
C LYS A 714 0.80 5.25 -11.61
N ARG A 715 -0.09 5.73 -12.50
CA ARG A 715 -0.58 4.98 -13.66
C ARG A 715 -0.90 5.89 -14.85
N ILE A 716 -0.61 5.38 -16.04
CA ILE A 716 -0.91 5.96 -17.34
C ILE A 716 -1.76 4.94 -18.10
N VAL A 717 -3.02 5.27 -18.31
CA VAL A 717 -4.01 4.43 -19.00
C VAL A 717 -4.14 4.93 -20.43
N ALA A 718 -3.51 4.23 -21.37
CA ALA A 718 -3.49 4.56 -22.78
C ALA A 718 -4.57 3.78 -23.53
N HIS A 719 -5.72 4.40 -23.76
CA HIS A 719 -6.84 3.77 -24.45
C HIS A 719 -6.72 3.82 -25.97
N ALA A 720 -7.40 2.87 -26.62
CA ALA A 720 -7.52 2.79 -28.07
C ALA A 720 -8.44 3.90 -28.64
N HIS A 721 -8.43 4.08 -29.96
CA HIS A 721 -9.24 5.09 -30.63
C HIS A 721 -10.60 4.52 -31.06
N TRP A 722 -11.57 5.41 -31.24
CA TRP A 722 -12.85 5.06 -31.87
C TRP A 722 -12.78 5.28 -33.38
N THR A 723 -13.34 4.34 -34.12
CA THR A 723 -13.67 4.42 -35.54
C THR A 723 -15.19 4.53 -35.72
N VAL A 724 -15.64 4.85 -36.92
CA VAL A 724 -17.07 4.91 -37.26
C VAL A 724 -17.28 4.08 -38.52
N ASN A 725 -18.06 3.00 -38.41
CA ASN A 725 -18.21 1.96 -39.43
C ASN A 725 -16.86 1.43 -39.95
N ASN A 726 -15.91 1.19 -39.04
CA ASN A 726 -14.52 0.76 -39.27
C ASN A 726 -13.65 1.75 -40.06
N VAL A 727 -14.09 3.02 -40.18
CA VAL A 727 -13.33 4.10 -40.81
C VAL A 727 -12.87 5.08 -39.73
N LYS A 728 -11.59 5.48 -39.78
CA LYS A 728 -11.05 6.48 -38.85
C LYS A 728 -11.84 7.78 -38.94
N MET A 729 -12.22 8.35 -37.80
CA MET A 729 -12.89 9.65 -37.76
C MET A 729 -11.99 10.74 -38.32
N SER A 730 -12.51 11.52 -39.27
CA SER A 730 -11.83 12.72 -39.76
C SER A 730 -12.84 13.76 -40.26
N LYS A 731 -12.49 15.04 -40.09
CA LYS A 731 -13.32 16.15 -40.56
C LYS A 731 -13.46 16.15 -42.09
N SER A 732 -12.43 15.75 -42.82
CA SER A 732 -12.44 15.70 -44.29
C SER A 732 -13.38 14.63 -44.85
N LEU A 733 -13.57 13.52 -44.13
CA LEU A 733 -14.52 12.47 -44.50
C LEU A 733 -15.95 12.75 -44.00
N GLY A 734 -16.16 13.77 -43.17
CA GLY A 734 -17.47 14.12 -42.62
C GLY A 734 -18.07 13.07 -41.67
N ASN A 735 -17.30 12.07 -41.23
CA ASN A 735 -17.75 10.95 -40.40
C ASN A 735 -17.50 11.17 -38.89
N VAL A 736 -17.25 12.40 -38.47
CA VAL A 736 -17.04 12.73 -37.05
C VAL A 736 -18.36 12.66 -36.30
N VAL A 737 -18.41 11.84 -35.26
CA VAL A 737 -19.59 11.73 -34.39
C VAL A 737 -19.59 12.86 -33.38
N ASP A 738 -20.62 13.71 -33.45
CA ASP A 738 -20.89 14.77 -32.48
C ASP A 738 -21.48 14.16 -31.18
N PRO A 739 -20.79 14.30 -30.03
CA PRO A 739 -21.26 13.84 -28.73
C PRO A 739 -22.67 14.34 -28.39
N ASN A 740 -23.00 15.57 -28.76
CA ASN A 740 -24.28 16.17 -28.40
C ASN A 740 -25.44 15.49 -29.13
N THR A 741 -25.28 15.28 -30.44
CA THR A 741 -26.28 14.62 -31.28
C THR A 741 -26.59 13.20 -30.80
N ILE A 742 -25.57 12.42 -30.45
CA ILE A 742 -25.79 11.05 -29.97
C ILE A 742 -26.42 11.01 -28.57
N ILE A 743 -26.10 11.99 -27.71
CA ILE A 743 -26.73 12.12 -26.39
C ILE A 743 -28.20 12.54 -26.53
N ASP A 744 -28.52 13.46 -27.44
CA ASP A 744 -29.93 13.82 -27.74
C ASP A 744 -30.73 12.63 -28.25
N THR A 745 -30.09 11.75 -29.03
CA THR A 745 -30.75 10.62 -29.67
C THR A 745 -30.94 9.44 -28.71
N PHE A 746 -29.93 9.10 -27.92
CA PHE A 746 -29.92 7.86 -27.11
C PHE A 746 -30.00 8.09 -25.61
N GLY A 747 -29.83 9.34 -25.15
CA GLY A 747 -29.69 9.66 -23.73
C GLY A 747 -28.26 9.48 -23.23
N VAL A 748 -27.89 10.25 -22.20
CA VAL A 748 -26.53 10.33 -21.68
C VAL A 748 -26.02 8.99 -21.14
N ASP A 749 -26.83 8.29 -20.35
CA ASP A 749 -26.46 7.01 -19.75
C ASP A 749 -26.28 5.90 -20.80
N ALA A 750 -27.07 5.89 -21.87
CA ALA A 750 -26.89 4.94 -22.96
C ALA A 750 -25.52 5.09 -23.62
N VAL A 751 -25.16 6.33 -23.93
CA VAL A 751 -23.89 6.67 -24.57
C VAL A 751 -22.72 6.33 -23.64
N ARG A 752 -22.80 6.72 -22.37
CA ARG A 752 -21.77 6.40 -21.35
C ARG A 752 -21.59 4.90 -21.18
N TYR A 753 -22.70 4.16 -21.04
CA TYR A 753 -22.69 2.70 -20.92
C TYR A 753 -21.97 2.07 -22.11
N PHE A 754 -22.37 2.43 -23.32
CA PHE A 754 -21.77 1.89 -24.54
C PHE A 754 -20.27 2.18 -24.64
N LEU A 755 -19.87 3.43 -24.38
CA LEU A 755 -18.47 3.86 -24.41
C LEU A 755 -17.59 3.05 -23.45
N LEU A 756 -18.07 2.78 -22.23
CA LEU A 756 -17.30 2.02 -21.23
C LEU A 756 -17.39 0.50 -21.43
N ARG A 757 -18.51 0.01 -22.01
CA ARG A 757 -18.79 -1.40 -22.19
C ARG A 757 -18.12 -1.98 -23.44
N GLU A 758 -18.03 -1.19 -24.51
CA GLU A 758 -17.44 -1.60 -25.79
C GLU A 758 -16.08 -0.93 -26.05
N GLY A 759 -15.76 0.19 -25.39
CA GLY A 759 -14.44 0.79 -25.42
C GLY A 759 -13.44 0.00 -24.59
N VAL A 760 -12.54 -0.71 -25.25
CA VAL A 760 -11.43 -1.44 -24.62
C VAL A 760 -10.11 -0.69 -24.72
N LEU A 761 -9.14 -1.05 -23.90
CA LEU A 761 -7.83 -0.42 -23.88
C LEU A 761 -6.92 -0.87 -25.04
N THR A 762 -7.10 -2.08 -25.56
CA THR A 762 -6.17 -2.74 -26.49
C THR A 762 -6.42 -2.35 -27.94
N ASP A 763 -7.64 -2.60 -28.41
CA ASP A 763 -8.01 -2.56 -29.82
C ASP A 763 -8.97 -1.40 -30.09
N ASP A 764 -8.86 -0.82 -31.29
CA ASP A 764 -9.72 0.30 -31.69
C ASP A 764 -11.18 -0.16 -31.77
N GLY A 765 -12.06 0.57 -31.10
CA GLY A 765 -13.49 0.30 -31.08
C GLY A 765 -14.18 0.89 -32.31
N ASP A 766 -15.27 0.28 -32.74
CA ASP A 766 -16.14 0.83 -33.79
C ASP A 766 -17.42 1.40 -33.18
N PHE A 767 -17.70 2.67 -33.45
CA PHE A 767 -18.97 3.28 -33.08
C PHE A 767 -20.03 2.88 -34.10
N ASN A 768 -21.05 2.18 -33.60
CA ASN A 768 -22.17 1.70 -34.39
C ASN A 768 -23.47 1.91 -33.60
N GLU A 769 -24.40 2.70 -34.15
CA GLU A 769 -25.65 3.05 -33.46
C GLU A 769 -26.54 1.83 -33.18
N GLU A 770 -26.60 0.87 -34.10
CA GLU A 770 -27.36 -0.37 -33.91
C GLU A 770 -26.76 -1.23 -32.79
N LEU A 771 -25.42 -1.32 -32.71
CA LEU A 771 -24.76 -2.01 -31.62
C LEU A 771 -25.03 -1.33 -30.27
N LEU A 772 -24.97 0.01 -30.23
CA LEU A 772 -25.31 0.79 -29.03
C LEU A 772 -26.73 0.49 -28.57
N LYS A 773 -27.71 0.61 -29.47
CA LYS A 773 -29.11 0.29 -29.18
C LYS A 773 -29.27 -1.12 -28.63
N ASN A 774 -28.68 -2.11 -29.32
CA ASN A 774 -28.82 -3.52 -28.94
C ASN A 774 -28.17 -3.82 -27.58
N ARG A 775 -26.98 -3.26 -27.29
CA ARG A 775 -26.30 -3.44 -26.00
C ARG A 775 -27.09 -2.83 -24.85
N VAL A 776 -27.51 -1.58 -25.00
CA VAL A 776 -28.23 -0.87 -23.94
C VAL A 776 -29.61 -1.50 -23.71
N ASN A 777 -30.34 -1.83 -24.78
CA ASN A 777 -31.65 -2.48 -24.65
C ASN A 777 -31.54 -3.86 -23.97
N SER A 778 -30.58 -4.70 -24.38
CA SER A 778 -30.44 -6.05 -23.82
C SER A 778 -29.91 -6.05 -22.38
N GLU A 779 -28.88 -5.26 -22.08
CA GLU A 779 -28.19 -5.34 -20.78
C GLU A 779 -28.80 -4.38 -19.74
N VAL A 780 -29.09 -3.12 -20.11
CA VAL A 780 -29.60 -2.12 -19.16
C VAL A 780 -31.11 -2.22 -19.01
N ALA A 781 -31.87 -2.18 -20.11
CA ALA A 781 -33.33 -2.22 -20.04
C ALA A 781 -33.84 -3.64 -19.72
N ASP A 782 -33.39 -4.64 -20.48
CA ASP A 782 -33.97 -5.99 -20.41
C ASP A 782 -33.45 -6.85 -19.26
N THR A 783 -32.21 -6.66 -18.82
CA THR A 783 -31.62 -7.45 -17.73
C THR A 783 -31.77 -6.74 -16.38
N LEU A 784 -31.22 -5.53 -16.23
CA LEU A 784 -31.33 -4.77 -14.97
C LEU A 784 -32.73 -4.18 -14.76
N GLY A 785 -33.23 -3.44 -15.75
CA GLY A 785 -34.51 -2.73 -15.66
C GLY A 785 -35.70 -3.66 -15.42
N ASN A 786 -35.79 -4.76 -16.18
CA ASN A 786 -36.85 -5.75 -15.96
C ASN A 786 -36.75 -6.43 -14.59
N LEU A 787 -35.54 -6.73 -14.09
CA LEU A 787 -35.38 -7.34 -12.75
C LEU A 787 -35.90 -6.41 -11.65
N VAL A 788 -35.58 -5.12 -11.70
CA VAL A 788 -36.09 -4.10 -10.77
C VAL A 788 -37.63 -4.11 -10.77
N ILE A 789 -38.25 -4.08 -11.95
CA ILE A 789 -39.72 -4.02 -12.05
C ILE A 789 -40.39 -5.34 -11.63
N ARG A 790 -39.80 -6.50 -11.97
CA ARG A 790 -40.34 -7.82 -11.60
C ARG A 790 -40.25 -8.09 -10.10
N SER A 791 -39.19 -7.65 -9.45
CA SER A 791 -38.95 -7.87 -8.02
C SER A 791 -39.68 -6.88 -7.10
N THR A 792 -40.10 -5.72 -7.63
CA THR A 792 -40.76 -4.66 -6.84
C THR A 792 -42.27 -4.52 -7.07
N THR A 793 -42.87 -5.40 -7.87
CA THR A 793 -44.31 -5.33 -8.18
C THR A 793 -45.19 -5.55 -6.95
N LEU A 794 -46.31 -4.81 -6.87
CA LEU A 794 -47.31 -4.95 -5.81
C LEU A 794 -47.95 -6.36 -5.74
N ALA A 795 -47.81 -7.17 -6.80
CA ALA A 795 -48.26 -8.56 -6.77
C ALA A 795 -47.48 -9.42 -5.75
N PHE A 796 -46.22 -9.07 -5.47
CA PHE A 796 -45.37 -9.77 -4.49
C PHE A 796 -45.12 -8.94 -3.23
N LEU A 797 -45.17 -7.61 -3.34
CA LEU A 797 -44.94 -6.68 -2.23
C LEU A 797 -46.24 -5.91 -1.90
N PRO A 798 -47.17 -6.48 -1.12
CA PRO A 798 -48.32 -5.75 -0.62
C PRO A 798 -47.86 -4.46 0.08
N ASN A 799 -48.43 -3.32 -0.30
CA ASN A 799 -48.04 -1.98 0.18
C ASN A 799 -46.62 -1.50 -0.19
N GLY A 800 -45.87 -2.25 -1.01
CA GLY A 800 -44.50 -1.88 -1.42
C GLY A 800 -43.46 -2.03 -0.31
N GLU A 801 -43.77 -2.77 0.74
CA GLU A 801 -42.84 -3.06 1.83
C GLU A 801 -41.83 -4.15 1.41
N ILE A 802 -40.61 -4.06 1.95
CA ILE A 802 -39.59 -5.09 1.73
C ILE A 802 -40.02 -6.36 2.48
N PRO A 803 -39.98 -7.53 1.83
CA PRO A 803 -40.50 -8.74 2.45
C PRO A 803 -39.56 -9.24 3.54
N ALA A 804 -40.11 -9.83 4.60
CA ALA A 804 -39.34 -10.48 5.65
C ALA A 804 -38.74 -11.80 5.13
N ALA A 805 -37.52 -11.73 4.60
CA ALA A 805 -36.76 -12.89 4.11
C ALA A 805 -35.90 -13.53 5.20
N GLY A 806 -35.58 -14.81 5.04
CA GLY A 806 -34.90 -15.67 6.01
C GLY A 806 -35.00 -17.15 5.64
N ASP A 807 -34.28 -18.03 6.34
CA ASP A 807 -34.23 -19.48 6.04
C ASP A 807 -33.90 -19.78 4.57
N TYR A 808 -32.73 -19.30 4.13
CA TYR A 808 -32.25 -19.44 2.75
C TYR A 808 -31.89 -20.88 2.39
N SER A 809 -32.33 -21.32 1.21
CA SER A 809 -31.93 -22.61 0.63
C SER A 809 -30.45 -22.62 0.21
N GLU A 810 -29.90 -23.79 -0.13
CA GLU A 810 -28.52 -23.89 -0.62
C GLU A 810 -28.34 -23.19 -1.99
N GLU A 811 -29.38 -23.11 -2.82
CA GLU A 811 -29.33 -22.32 -4.06
C GLU A 811 -29.30 -20.81 -3.75
N ASP A 812 -30.13 -20.36 -2.80
CA ASP A 812 -30.17 -18.96 -2.36
C ASP A 812 -28.82 -18.52 -1.79
N LYS A 813 -28.20 -19.34 -0.94
CA LYS A 813 -26.88 -19.04 -0.33
C LYS A 813 -25.80 -18.86 -1.39
N LYS A 814 -25.76 -19.69 -2.43
CA LYS A 814 -24.81 -19.55 -3.55
C LYS A 814 -25.00 -18.24 -4.31
N LEU A 815 -26.24 -17.80 -4.51
CA LEU A 815 -26.51 -16.51 -5.15
C LEU A 815 -26.07 -15.36 -4.26
N ILE A 816 -26.29 -15.44 -2.95
CA ILE A 816 -25.83 -14.43 -1.98
C ILE A 816 -24.29 -14.36 -1.98
N GLU A 817 -23.59 -15.50 -2.00
CA GLU A 817 -22.13 -15.55 -2.15
C GLU A 817 -21.68 -14.91 -3.47
N GLY A 818 -22.34 -15.23 -4.58
CA GLY A 818 -22.05 -14.63 -5.89
C GLY A 818 -22.23 -13.11 -5.94
N MET A 819 -23.03 -12.49 -5.06
CA MET A 819 -23.09 -11.02 -4.94
C MET A 819 -21.76 -10.45 -4.48
N ASN A 820 -21.11 -11.11 -3.51
CA ASN A 820 -19.82 -10.65 -2.99
C ASN A 820 -18.74 -10.82 -4.07
N ASP A 821 -18.75 -11.95 -4.79
CA ASP A 821 -17.82 -12.19 -5.90
C ASP A 821 -17.96 -11.13 -7.01
N MET A 822 -19.21 -10.76 -7.35
CA MET A 822 -19.48 -9.67 -8.30
C MET A 822 -18.87 -8.34 -7.83
N VAL A 823 -19.03 -8.00 -6.54
CA VAL A 823 -18.51 -6.76 -5.96
C VAL A 823 -16.99 -6.73 -6.00
N ASP A 824 -16.34 -7.81 -5.59
CA ASP A 824 -14.87 -7.93 -5.56
C ASP A 824 -14.27 -7.91 -6.98
N ALA A 825 -14.91 -8.60 -7.93
CA ALA A 825 -14.52 -8.56 -9.34
C ALA A 825 -14.67 -7.15 -9.92
N THR A 826 -15.80 -6.49 -9.67
CA THR A 826 -16.07 -5.12 -10.15
C THR A 826 -15.02 -4.15 -9.61
N GLN A 827 -14.70 -4.24 -8.31
CA GLN A 827 -13.66 -3.42 -7.70
C GLN A 827 -12.30 -3.65 -8.36
N THR A 828 -11.92 -4.91 -8.55
CA THR A 828 -10.64 -5.27 -9.18
C THR A 828 -10.51 -4.68 -10.58
N TYR A 829 -11.57 -4.75 -11.39
CA TYR A 829 -11.54 -4.28 -12.77
C TYR A 829 -11.61 -2.75 -12.87
N PHE A 830 -12.40 -2.06 -12.04
CA PHE A 830 -12.40 -0.59 -11.98
C PHE A 830 -11.03 -0.04 -11.59
N GLU A 831 -10.36 -0.68 -10.62
CA GLU A 831 -9.03 -0.28 -10.20
C GLU A 831 -7.93 -0.72 -11.18
N LYS A 832 -8.21 -1.55 -12.19
CA LYS A 832 -7.32 -1.85 -13.34
C LYS A 832 -7.71 -1.08 -14.62
N PRO A 833 -8.46 0.02 -14.47
CA PRO A 833 -9.25 0.68 -15.52
C PRO A 833 -9.85 -0.19 -16.63
N ASP A 834 -10.27 -1.43 -16.34
CA ASP A 834 -10.96 -2.31 -17.30
C ASP A 834 -12.48 -2.24 -17.09
N PHE A 835 -13.07 -1.13 -17.55
CA PHE A 835 -14.49 -0.85 -17.36
C PHE A 835 -15.40 -1.88 -18.04
N SER A 836 -14.97 -2.41 -19.19
CA SER A 836 -15.74 -3.43 -19.91
C SER A 836 -15.90 -4.69 -19.07
N MET A 837 -14.83 -5.18 -18.45
CA MET A 837 -14.89 -6.35 -17.57
C MET A 837 -15.61 -6.07 -16.25
N ALA A 838 -15.48 -4.86 -15.70
CA ALA A 838 -16.25 -4.45 -14.53
C ALA A 838 -17.77 -4.52 -14.81
N ILE A 839 -18.22 -3.94 -15.92
CA ILE A 839 -19.64 -3.97 -16.32
C ILE A 839 -20.10 -5.40 -16.60
N ARG A 840 -19.31 -6.20 -17.33
CA ARG A 840 -19.64 -7.60 -17.63
C ARG A 840 -19.83 -8.44 -16.36
N SER A 841 -19.01 -8.22 -15.34
CA SER A 841 -19.12 -8.92 -14.06
C SER A 841 -20.49 -8.69 -13.42
N VAL A 842 -20.99 -7.45 -13.46
CA VAL A 842 -22.33 -7.12 -12.97
C VAL A 842 -23.44 -7.73 -13.84
N ILE A 843 -23.32 -7.62 -15.17
CA ILE A 843 -24.33 -8.13 -16.10
C ILE A 843 -24.44 -9.65 -16.05
N PHE A 844 -23.33 -10.37 -15.96
CA PHE A 844 -23.34 -11.83 -15.85
C PHE A 844 -24.03 -12.31 -14.57
N TYR A 845 -23.75 -11.65 -13.45
CA TYR A 845 -24.44 -11.95 -12.20
C TYR A 845 -25.95 -11.65 -12.29
N LEU A 846 -26.34 -10.53 -12.93
CA LEU A 846 -27.75 -10.22 -13.16
C LEU A 846 -28.46 -11.25 -14.06
N HIS A 847 -27.76 -11.87 -15.02
CA HIS A 847 -28.32 -12.98 -15.81
C HIS A 847 -28.60 -14.20 -14.93
N ASP A 848 -27.73 -14.51 -13.97
CA ASP A 848 -27.93 -15.60 -13.02
C ASP A 848 -29.15 -15.36 -12.13
N ILE A 849 -29.33 -14.12 -11.65
CA ILE A 849 -30.51 -13.73 -10.86
C ILE A 849 -31.79 -13.76 -11.68
N ASN A 850 -31.77 -13.30 -12.94
CA ASN A 850 -32.92 -13.40 -13.83
C ASN A 850 -33.30 -14.86 -14.13
N ARG A 851 -32.31 -15.75 -14.26
CA ARG A 851 -32.51 -17.20 -14.42
C ARG A 851 -33.11 -17.80 -13.15
N TYR A 852 -32.56 -17.49 -11.98
CA TYR A 852 -33.11 -17.90 -10.68
C TYR A 852 -34.57 -17.47 -10.51
N PHE A 853 -34.88 -16.19 -10.76
CA PHE A 853 -36.26 -15.67 -10.65
C PHE A 853 -37.21 -16.43 -11.59
N SER A 854 -36.76 -16.74 -12.80
CA SER A 854 -37.59 -17.37 -13.82
C SER A 854 -37.81 -18.87 -13.54
N ASN A 855 -36.77 -19.59 -13.10
CA ASN A 855 -36.87 -21.00 -12.74
C ASN A 855 -37.74 -21.25 -11.50
N ASN A 856 -37.74 -20.31 -10.56
CA ASN A 856 -38.51 -20.41 -9.32
C ASN A 856 -39.99 -20.04 -9.46
N GLU A 857 -40.40 -19.48 -10.61
CA GLU A 857 -41.79 -19.14 -10.92
C GLU A 857 -42.61 -18.56 -9.75
N PRO A 858 -42.15 -17.51 -9.04
CA PRO A 858 -42.80 -17.02 -7.82
C PRO A 858 -44.27 -16.58 -8.05
N TRP A 859 -44.64 -16.25 -9.30
CA TRP A 859 -46.02 -15.94 -9.69
C TRP A 859 -46.97 -17.14 -9.60
N VAL A 860 -46.48 -18.38 -9.74
CA VAL A 860 -47.29 -19.60 -9.56
C VAL A 860 -47.63 -19.76 -8.08
N ALA A 861 -46.61 -19.72 -7.20
CA ALA A 861 -46.80 -19.77 -5.75
C ALA A 861 -47.72 -18.64 -5.25
N ALA A 862 -47.58 -17.42 -5.81
CA ALA A 862 -48.45 -16.30 -5.47
C ALA A 862 -49.91 -16.47 -5.93
N LYS A 863 -50.16 -17.19 -7.04
CA LYS A 863 -51.52 -17.53 -7.49
C LYS A 863 -52.16 -18.58 -6.59
N GLU A 864 -51.43 -19.62 -6.21
CA GLU A 864 -51.92 -20.68 -5.33
C GLU A 864 -52.31 -20.14 -3.94
N LEU A 865 -51.55 -19.17 -3.42
CA LEU A 865 -51.86 -18.48 -2.16
C LEU A 865 -53.17 -17.66 -2.20
N LYS A 866 -53.75 -17.39 -3.38
CA LYS A 866 -55.08 -16.75 -3.50
C LYS A 866 -56.24 -17.72 -3.32
N THR A 867 -55.98 -19.03 -3.38
CA THR A 867 -56.96 -20.11 -3.17
C THR A 867 -56.45 -21.05 -2.07
N PRO A 868 -56.32 -20.58 -0.81
CA PRO A 868 -55.65 -21.31 0.28
C PRO A 868 -56.41 -22.53 0.77
N GLU A 869 -57.67 -22.72 0.36
CA GLU A 869 -58.54 -23.84 0.76
C GLU A 869 -57.96 -25.23 0.43
N ASN A 870 -57.00 -25.29 -0.51
CA ASN A 870 -56.32 -26.52 -0.93
C ASN A 870 -54.91 -26.69 -0.32
N LEU A 871 -54.49 -25.83 0.61
CA LEU A 871 -53.15 -25.82 1.19
C LEU A 871 -53.20 -25.96 2.71
N THR A 872 -52.25 -26.72 3.26
CA THR A 872 -52.01 -26.80 4.70
C THR A 872 -51.39 -25.50 5.24
N PRO A 873 -51.53 -25.20 6.55
CA PRO A 873 -50.87 -24.05 7.18
C PRO A 873 -49.36 -24.00 6.94
N GLU A 874 -48.70 -25.16 6.96
CA GLU A 874 -47.27 -25.32 6.71
C GLU A 874 -46.89 -24.97 5.26
N GLU A 875 -47.67 -25.43 4.27
CA GLU A 875 -47.45 -25.10 2.85
C GLU A 875 -47.66 -23.61 2.58
N ILE A 876 -48.65 -22.98 3.21
CA ILE A 876 -48.88 -21.54 3.12
C ILE A 876 -47.68 -20.77 3.66
N LYS A 877 -47.14 -21.18 4.83
CA LYS A 877 -45.95 -20.56 5.43
C LYS A 877 -44.73 -20.70 4.52
N HIS A 878 -44.47 -21.90 4.01
CA HIS A 878 -43.33 -22.18 3.15
C HIS A 878 -43.40 -21.40 1.83
N LYS A 879 -44.56 -21.36 1.16
CA LYS A 879 -44.74 -20.59 -0.08
C LYS A 879 -44.57 -19.07 0.14
N LYS A 880 -45.04 -18.54 1.28
CA LYS A 880 -44.81 -17.14 1.65
C LYS A 880 -43.32 -16.83 1.85
N GLN A 881 -42.61 -17.70 2.58
CA GLN A 881 -41.17 -17.55 2.81
C GLN A 881 -40.37 -17.63 1.50
N PHE A 882 -40.74 -18.58 0.63
CA PHE A 882 -40.15 -18.74 -0.69
C PHE A 882 -40.27 -17.47 -1.53
N ILE A 883 -41.49 -16.92 -1.68
CA ILE A 883 -41.70 -15.66 -2.41
C ILE A 883 -40.90 -14.52 -1.77
N ALA A 884 -40.90 -14.41 -0.44
CA ALA A 884 -40.16 -13.38 0.28
C ALA A 884 -38.65 -13.44 -0.01
N ASN A 885 -38.05 -14.64 0.06
CA ASN A 885 -36.64 -14.86 -0.22
C ASN A 885 -36.31 -14.54 -1.67
N THR A 886 -37.09 -15.04 -2.64
CA THR A 886 -36.86 -14.78 -4.07
C THR A 886 -36.94 -13.30 -4.39
N MET A 887 -37.91 -12.57 -3.83
CA MET A 887 -38.01 -11.12 -4.02
C MET A 887 -36.85 -10.39 -3.37
N TYR A 888 -36.52 -10.71 -2.12
CA TYR A 888 -35.47 -10.00 -1.39
C TYR A 888 -34.09 -10.18 -2.02
N ILE A 889 -33.73 -11.40 -2.42
CA ILE A 889 -32.47 -11.69 -3.14
C ILE A 889 -32.42 -10.91 -4.45
N SER A 890 -33.53 -10.88 -5.21
CA SER A 890 -33.60 -10.16 -6.48
C SER A 890 -33.51 -8.65 -6.31
N MET A 891 -34.13 -8.11 -5.25
CA MET A 891 -34.05 -6.69 -4.90
C MET A 891 -32.65 -6.30 -4.45
N GLU A 892 -32.00 -7.10 -3.59
CA GLU A 892 -30.62 -6.87 -3.16
C GLU A 892 -29.65 -6.95 -4.34
N ALA A 893 -29.80 -7.93 -5.24
CA ALA A 893 -29.02 -7.99 -6.47
C ALA A 893 -29.17 -6.70 -7.29
N ALA A 894 -30.41 -6.27 -7.55
CA ALA A 894 -30.68 -5.06 -8.32
C ALA A 894 -30.12 -3.79 -7.64
N ARG A 895 -30.25 -3.66 -6.31
CA ARG A 895 -29.70 -2.55 -5.53
C ARG A 895 -28.19 -2.48 -5.62
N ILE A 896 -27.51 -3.61 -5.38
CA ILE A 896 -26.05 -3.70 -5.41
C ILE A 896 -25.55 -3.44 -6.83
N SER A 897 -26.16 -4.03 -7.86
CA SER A 897 -25.81 -3.76 -9.25
C SER A 897 -26.01 -2.29 -9.62
N ALA A 898 -27.09 -1.63 -9.16
CA ALA A 898 -27.29 -0.20 -9.39
C ALA A 898 -26.20 0.65 -8.69
N LEU A 899 -25.77 0.28 -7.48
CA LEU A 899 -24.63 0.94 -6.82
C LEU A 899 -23.34 0.78 -7.62
N LEU A 900 -23.00 -0.44 -8.03
CA LEU A 900 -21.79 -0.75 -8.78
C LEU A 900 -21.76 -0.11 -10.18
N LEU A 901 -22.92 0.06 -10.80
CA LEU A 901 -23.07 0.73 -12.10
C LEU A 901 -23.25 2.25 -12.01
N SER A 902 -23.38 2.82 -10.80
CA SER A 902 -23.54 4.27 -10.63
C SER A 902 -22.40 5.13 -11.20
N PRO A 903 -21.14 4.66 -11.31
CA PRO A 903 -20.11 5.39 -12.05
C PRO A 903 -20.30 5.37 -13.58
N VAL A 904 -21.01 4.38 -14.11
CA VAL A 904 -21.22 4.14 -15.54
C VAL A 904 -22.49 4.84 -16.03
N ILE A 905 -23.61 4.59 -15.36
CA ILE A 905 -24.97 5.08 -15.67
C ILE A 905 -25.57 5.85 -14.49
N PRO A 906 -25.01 7.02 -14.14
CA PRO A 906 -25.33 7.73 -12.90
C PRO A 906 -26.81 8.05 -12.73
N GLU A 907 -27.51 8.49 -13.79
CA GLU A 907 -28.92 8.90 -13.68
C GLU A 907 -29.85 7.70 -13.47
N THR A 908 -29.61 6.63 -14.23
CA THR A 908 -30.37 5.38 -14.19
C THR A 908 -30.18 4.70 -12.83
N SER A 909 -28.93 4.57 -12.38
CA SER A 909 -28.62 4.00 -11.07
C SER A 909 -29.23 4.81 -9.93
N GLN A 910 -29.13 6.14 -9.98
CA GLN A 910 -29.74 7.00 -8.99
C GLN A 910 -31.26 6.86 -8.98
N GLY A 911 -31.90 6.83 -10.15
CA GLY A 911 -33.33 6.61 -10.31
C GLY A 911 -33.80 5.27 -9.71
N ILE A 912 -33.06 4.18 -9.93
CA ILE A 912 -33.34 2.88 -9.32
C ILE A 912 -33.25 2.95 -7.79
N LEU A 913 -32.17 3.52 -7.26
CA LEU A 913 -31.95 3.62 -5.81
C LEU A 913 -32.97 4.54 -5.13
N ASP A 914 -33.40 5.61 -5.80
CA ASP A 914 -34.47 6.51 -5.35
C ASP A 914 -35.83 5.79 -5.33
N TYR A 915 -36.13 5.04 -6.39
CA TYR A 915 -37.34 4.23 -6.49
C TYR A 915 -37.41 3.17 -5.38
N MET A 916 -36.29 2.50 -5.10
CA MET A 916 -36.18 1.53 -4.00
C MET A 916 -36.13 2.18 -2.61
N ASN A 917 -36.10 3.51 -2.52
CA ASN A 917 -35.98 4.28 -1.28
C ASN A 917 -34.72 3.94 -0.46
N VAL A 918 -33.58 3.76 -1.14
CA VAL A 918 -32.27 3.54 -0.49
C VAL A 918 -31.75 4.87 0.06
N PRO A 919 -31.45 5.00 1.37
CA PRO A 919 -30.94 6.24 1.94
C PRO A 919 -29.61 6.66 1.32
N MET A 920 -29.36 7.97 1.20
CA MET A 920 -28.18 8.50 0.50
C MET A 920 -26.87 8.09 1.18
N GLU A 921 -26.84 8.07 2.50
CA GLU A 921 -25.73 7.61 3.33
C GLU A 921 -25.42 6.12 3.19
N GLN A 922 -26.37 5.34 2.65
CA GLN A 922 -26.21 3.92 2.36
C GLN A 922 -25.88 3.65 0.88
N ARG A 923 -25.63 4.68 0.07
CA ARG A 923 -25.21 4.54 -1.34
C ARG A 923 -23.70 4.59 -1.49
N THR A 924 -23.02 3.70 -0.78
CA THR A 924 -21.55 3.59 -0.81
C THR A 924 -21.14 2.15 -1.08
N LEU A 925 -19.89 1.96 -1.50
CA LEU A 925 -19.34 0.61 -1.75
C LEU A 925 -19.36 -0.27 -0.48
N ALA A 926 -19.29 0.32 0.71
CA ALA A 926 -19.41 -0.41 1.98
C ALA A 926 -20.79 -1.08 2.17
N HIS A 927 -21.82 -0.52 1.53
CA HIS A 927 -23.20 -1.02 1.57
C HIS A 927 -23.54 -1.88 0.35
N ALA A 928 -22.59 -2.12 -0.57
CA ALA A 928 -22.74 -3.03 -1.70
C ALA A 928 -22.57 -4.50 -1.26
N LYS A 929 -23.30 -4.91 -0.22
CA LYS A 929 -23.30 -6.26 0.34
C LYS A 929 -24.71 -6.67 0.72
N PHE A 930 -24.99 -7.96 0.62
CA PHE A 930 -26.30 -8.51 0.96
C PHE A 930 -26.67 -8.18 2.41
N ASN A 931 -27.88 -7.66 2.62
CA ASN A 931 -28.46 -7.38 3.93
C ASN A 931 -27.70 -6.32 4.76
N GLN A 932 -26.92 -5.45 4.12
CA GLN A 932 -26.20 -4.35 4.78
C GLN A 932 -26.91 -2.99 4.63
N SER A 933 -28.02 -2.92 3.90
CA SER A 933 -28.84 -1.72 3.78
C SER A 933 -30.23 -1.92 4.36
N GLN A 934 -30.73 -0.91 5.06
CA GLN A 934 -32.12 -0.82 5.50
C GLN A 934 -32.82 0.23 4.63
N TYR A 935 -33.75 -0.20 3.80
CA TYR A 935 -34.44 0.64 2.82
C TYR A 935 -35.93 0.27 2.70
N GLY A 936 -36.67 1.04 1.90
CA GLY A 936 -38.12 0.87 1.69
C GLY A 936 -39.00 1.87 2.48
N PRO A 937 -40.33 1.84 2.32
CA PRO A 937 -41.08 1.13 1.26
C PRO A 937 -40.79 1.71 -0.13
N ILE A 938 -41.01 0.91 -1.19
CA ILE A 938 -40.81 1.31 -2.59
C ILE A 938 -41.59 2.60 -2.87
N LYS A 939 -40.88 3.64 -3.31
CA LYS A 939 -41.50 4.94 -3.60
C LYS A 939 -42.48 4.79 -4.75
N ASN A 940 -43.62 5.47 -4.63
CA ASN A 940 -44.63 5.51 -5.68
C ASN A 940 -45.16 4.12 -6.10
N ALA A 941 -45.06 3.10 -5.25
CA ALA A 941 -45.54 1.74 -5.56
C ALA A 941 -47.04 1.71 -5.96
N LYS A 942 -47.85 2.65 -5.44
CA LYS A 942 -49.28 2.82 -5.75
C LYS A 942 -49.57 3.87 -6.85
N SER A 943 -48.54 4.43 -7.49
CA SER A 943 -48.71 5.44 -8.56
C SER A 943 -49.34 4.85 -9.81
N LYS A 944 -50.15 5.65 -10.51
CA LYS A 944 -50.71 5.29 -11.83
C LYS A 944 -49.65 5.33 -12.94
N THR A 945 -48.60 6.12 -12.76
CA THR A 945 -47.45 6.17 -13.68
C THR A 945 -46.43 5.14 -13.23
N LYS A 946 -46.20 4.12 -14.06
CA LYS A 946 -45.20 3.08 -13.78
C LYS A 946 -43.80 3.69 -13.84
N PHE A 947 -42.98 3.38 -12.83
CA PHE A 947 -41.55 3.64 -12.91
C PHE A 947 -40.96 2.78 -14.03
N VAL A 948 -40.10 3.37 -14.85
CA VAL A 948 -39.37 2.69 -15.92
C VAL A 948 -37.90 3.04 -15.67
N PRO A 949 -37.07 2.11 -15.17
CA PRO A 949 -35.67 2.39 -14.83
C PRO A 949 -34.90 2.94 -16.02
N PHE A 950 -35.13 2.36 -17.20
CA PHE A 950 -34.53 2.78 -18.45
C PHE A 950 -35.51 2.53 -19.59
N GLN A 951 -35.76 3.54 -20.43
CA GLN A 951 -36.64 3.40 -21.59
C GLN A 951 -35.88 2.79 -22.76
N LYS A 952 -36.43 1.73 -23.39
CA LYS A 952 -35.80 1.13 -24.56
C LYS A 952 -35.62 2.14 -25.69
N LEU A 953 -34.47 2.06 -26.33
CA LEU A 953 -34.10 2.83 -27.51
C LEU A 953 -34.82 2.27 -28.75
N GLY A 954 -35.31 3.17 -29.60
CA GLY A 954 -36.14 2.87 -30.77
C GLY A 954 -35.38 2.75 -32.10
#